data_AF-A0A419D9Y4-F1
#
_entry.id   AF-A0A419D9Y4-F1
#
_cell.length_a   1.000
_cell.length_b   1.000
_cell.length_c   1.000
_cell.angle_alpha   90.00
_cell.angle_beta   90.00
_cell.angle_gamma   90.00
#
_symmetry.space_group_name_H-M   'P 1'
#
loop_
_entity.id
_entity.type
_entity.pdbx_description
1 polymer ?
#
loop_
_entity_poly.entity_id
_entity_poly.type
_entity_poly.pdbx_seq_one_letter_code
_entity_poly.pdbx_strand_id
1 'polypeptide(L)'
;MKMSVAQARGRTRLKPVFLLDITLQGTAAPTLYLSDRNIVVGGQIYENYLDALSGLGEEIERATSSGRNANISLKFHNGRYGSYNYLIEIGEIYPWEGALITIKEVYLDDDNTPSDVETLFKGVLDEPRDIDIMEFSCSVSSMSFFKDRQWKQDIILTGEHPDADPDDISKVKNIIYGAVEKVPAPILDAGAKTSLPANINASVTNFNVSDGAALQAGDVIYIDSEEIYITSISGANITNCTRGYNSTIAINHLKGAIVWEKKTKFVYSFANHPVKSIGNIYGRVGAAEVDITSICTKYTGQTGNELAGYAGKAVITIPGYITAAQAIDLLVNDGIDVNDAIAIVDTIGLTDGIAVIDGIGVNDAVSVADTIGVSDTINVSNPTHAHQFNGQTQNQSSNNLPQLTKCSVTSGSASDSINFNDLASTYQGNTVTVGFSVTSGVSGCVGTVPWNGYVDIGPIRVWEYVNGNNTINRSSPITFEHALSGSSRNSIPVSISISYYGGTQYTLRLTINSASRSVIFNDSSSATSQATSKTGSASKTGSASKSGTVTKTGEATKSGTVTKTGSASKSGTATKTGTVTLSGNSVANTLVGDKILISGEGYRDDGSGTYTGSANALIERPDHVFKHFIDVLYGFALSDIDTTSFNAAGALYAAAISGGYKFAFCISSEIKPSKYLSELAFQCRSTLKYDKGFWYLNYLPDTAPAAIKTINRKEIAGQYGKFAFHKSDSVDIANDLTAKFKENYGGDGYNNSGWLGTATSSDATSQGKYGVRPKSYEFPAIRLQAMAGHVLAFQKLLLKNPLLIIEFPVFWEHFDLVRGNTFDIDNPLYGGKKFYIEKISRIDKSTIQITGREWPA
;
A
#
# COMPACT_ATOMS: atom_id res chain seq x y z
N MET A 1 63.75 17.29 21.18
CA MET A 1 62.28 17.15 21.10
C MET A 1 61.84 18.11 20.01
N LYS A 2 61.15 17.64 18.98
CA LYS A 2 60.75 18.49 17.85
C LYS A 2 59.77 19.55 18.35
N MET A 3 60.01 20.82 18.04
CA MET A 3 59.15 21.92 18.46
C MET A 3 57.81 21.82 17.73
N SER A 4 56.68 22.00 18.43
CA SER A 4 55.37 22.02 17.76
C SER A 4 55.12 23.36 17.07
N VAL A 5 54.28 23.37 16.04
CA VAL A 5 53.88 24.61 15.33
C VAL A 5 53.25 25.62 16.29
N ALA A 6 52.41 25.15 17.22
CA ALA A 6 51.84 26.00 18.26
C ALA A 6 52.94 26.66 19.11
N GLN A 7 53.93 25.90 19.60
CA GLN A 7 55.04 26.46 20.37
C GLN A 7 55.87 27.47 19.55
N ALA A 8 56.00 27.26 18.24
CA ALA A 8 56.76 28.11 17.34
C ALA A 8 56.05 29.44 17.03
N ARG A 9 54.72 29.41 16.82
CA ARG A 9 53.87 30.60 16.57
C ARG A 9 53.97 31.64 17.69
N GLY A 10 54.20 31.21 18.93
CA GLY A 10 54.38 32.10 20.07
C GLY A 10 55.68 32.87 20.11
N ARG A 11 56.67 32.49 19.29
CA ARG A 11 57.96 33.16 19.22
C ARG A 11 57.92 34.18 18.10
N THR A 12 57.70 35.45 18.45
CA THR A 12 57.59 36.57 17.48
C THR A 12 58.78 36.71 16.52
N ARG A 13 59.97 36.19 16.87
CA ARG A 13 61.13 36.18 15.97
C ARG A 13 61.04 35.15 14.85
N LEU A 14 60.30 34.05 15.04
CA LEU A 14 60.23 32.97 14.07
C LEU A 14 59.17 33.30 13.02
N LYS A 15 59.55 33.18 11.75
CA LYS A 15 58.65 33.38 10.61
C LYS A 15 58.20 32.02 10.07
N PRO A 16 56.94 31.89 9.63
CA PRO A 16 56.48 30.67 8.97
C PRO A 16 57.19 30.51 7.63
N VAL A 17 57.51 29.25 7.31
CA VAL A 17 57.91 28.78 5.99
C VAL A 17 56.69 28.06 5.42
N PHE A 18 56.29 28.41 4.20
CA PHE A 18 55.11 27.83 3.58
C PHE A 18 55.52 26.69 2.66
N LEU A 19 54.79 25.59 2.75
CA LEU A 19 55.00 24.39 1.94
C LEU A 19 53.73 24.14 1.13
N LEU A 20 53.88 23.95 -0.17
CA LEU A 20 52.80 23.68 -1.10
C LEU A 20 52.97 22.29 -1.68
N ASP A 21 51.97 21.44 -1.51
CA ASP A 21 51.84 20.19 -2.25
C ASP A 21 50.77 20.41 -3.33
N ILE A 22 51.17 20.48 -4.61
CA ILE A 22 50.27 20.75 -5.74
C ILE A 22 50.23 19.51 -6.63
N THR A 23 49.12 18.78 -6.61
CA THR A 23 48.89 17.64 -7.51
C THR A 23 48.16 18.12 -8.74
N LEU A 24 48.86 18.14 -9.88
CA LEU A 24 48.31 18.62 -11.15
C LEU A 24 47.22 17.69 -11.69
N GLN A 25 46.44 18.19 -12.67
CA GLN A 25 45.40 17.40 -13.31
C GLN A 25 45.98 16.50 -14.41
N GLY A 26 45.41 15.31 -14.59
CA GLY A 26 45.76 14.38 -15.67
C GLY A 26 46.18 12.98 -15.21
N THR A 27 46.28 12.06 -16.16
CA THR A 27 46.72 10.69 -15.87
C THR A 27 48.21 10.68 -15.56
N ALA A 28 48.61 10.09 -14.43
CA ALA A 28 49.98 10.11 -13.92
C ALA A 28 50.54 11.53 -13.69
N ALA A 29 49.67 12.49 -13.37
CA ALA A 29 50.08 13.85 -13.05
C ALA A 29 51.00 13.89 -11.82
N PRO A 30 52.10 14.68 -11.87
CA PRO A 30 53.02 14.79 -10.75
C PRO A 30 52.45 15.65 -9.63
N THR A 31 52.93 15.41 -8.41
CA THR A 31 52.79 16.34 -7.29
C THR A 31 54.03 17.22 -7.21
N LEU A 32 53.85 18.53 -7.34
CA LEU A 32 54.88 19.54 -7.15
C LEU A 32 55.00 19.89 -5.67
N TYR A 33 56.24 19.98 -5.19
CA TYR A 33 56.56 20.34 -3.81
C TYR A 33 57.30 21.69 -3.82
N LEU A 34 56.54 22.77 -3.64
CA LEU A 34 57.04 24.14 -3.77
C LEU A 34 57.04 24.87 -2.42
N SER A 35 57.97 25.79 -2.22
CA SER A 35 58.09 26.61 -1.00
C SER A 35 58.70 27.98 -1.31
N ASP A 36 58.72 28.87 -0.31
CA ASP A 36 59.37 30.19 -0.36
C ASP A 36 60.90 30.09 -0.24
N ARG A 37 61.42 28.86 -0.09
CA ARG A 37 62.85 28.54 -0.03
C ARG A 37 63.09 27.07 -0.30
N ASN A 38 64.34 26.72 -0.61
CA ASN A 38 64.75 25.32 -0.67
C ASN A 38 64.83 24.73 0.74
N ILE A 39 64.05 23.69 1.01
CA ILE A 39 64.00 23.05 2.33
C ILE A 39 63.65 21.56 2.24
N VAL A 40 64.18 20.77 3.16
CA VAL A 40 63.80 19.35 3.34
C VAL A 40 62.98 19.21 4.62
N VAL A 41 61.75 18.69 4.49
CA VAL A 41 60.84 18.49 5.62
C VAL A 41 60.29 17.07 5.58
N GLY A 42 60.55 16.30 6.64
CA GLY A 42 60.09 14.90 6.71
C GLY A 42 60.65 14.00 5.60
N GLY A 43 61.81 14.33 5.03
CA GLY A 43 62.41 13.62 3.90
C GLY A 43 61.93 14.10 2.52
N GLN A 44 60.89 14.93 2.45
CA GLN A 44 60.42 15.55 1.21
C GLN A 44 61.21 16.81 0.91
N ILE A 45 61.66 16.96 -0.34
CA ILE A 45 62.35 18.14 -0.83
C ILE A 45 61.30 19.13 -1.37
N TYR A 46 61.37 20.37 -0.90
CA TYR A 46 60.58 21.49 -1.38
C TYR A 46 61.50 22.51 -2.07
N GLU A 47 61.13 22.93 -3.27
CA GLU A 47 61.92 23.82 -4.13
C GLU A 47 61.43 25.27 -4.06
N ASN A 48 62.35 26.23 -4.18
CA ASN A 48 62.07 27.65 -4.09
C ASN A 48 61.41 28.21 -5.36
N TYR A 49 60.08 28.15 -5.42
CA TYR A 49 59.29 28.73 -6.51
C TYR A 49 58.13 29.59 -6.02
N LEU A 50 57.87 29.70 -4.71
CA LEU A 50 56.80 30.53 -4.17
C LEU A 50 57.32 31.91 -3.78
N ASP A 51 57.04 32.93 -4.57
CA ASP A 51 57.46 34.31 -4.30
C ASP A 51 56.57 35.00 -3.27
N ALA A 52 55.25 34.78 -3.36
CA ALA A 52 54.31 35.37 -2.43
C ALA A 52 53.08 34.49 -2.21
N LEU A 53 52.59 34.53 -0.97
CA LEU A 53 51.33 33.92 -0.54
C LEU A 53 50.53 34.97 0.24
N SER A 54 49.34 35.31 -0.26
CA SER A 54 48.50 36.38 0.30
C SER A 54 47.04 35.96 0.45
N GLY A 55 46.32 36.65 1.35
CA GLY A 55 44.90 36.37 1.65
C GLY A 55 44.66 35.23 2.65
N LEU A 56 45.65 34.37 2.93
CA LEU A 56 45.47 33.14 3.72
C LEU A 56 44.64 33.28 5.01
N GLY A 57 44.90 34.29 5.84
CA GLY A 57 44.21 34.46 7.11
C GLY A 57 42.72 34.77 6.99
N GLU A 58 42.38 35.79 6.19
CA GLU A 58 40.99 36.24 5.95
C GLU A 58 40.23 35.25 5.08
N GLU A 59 40.91 34.62 4.12
CA GLU A 59 40.30 33.75 3.12
C GLU A 59 39.97 32.35 3.65
N ILE A 60 40.83 31.80 4.53
CA ILE A 60 40.50 30.57 5.27
C ILE A 60 39.26 30.79 6.11
N GLU A 61 39.16 31.93 6.80
CA GLU A 61 37.96 32.25 7.58
C GLU A 61 36.74 32.42 6.68
N ARG A 62 36.87 33.14 5.57
CA ARG A 62 35.76 33.34 4.62
C ARG A 62 35.22 32.01 4.08
N ALA A 63 36.11 31.06 3.80
CA ALA A 63 35.76 29.73 3.35
C ALA A 63 35.12 28.86 4.42
N THR A 64 35.71 28.84 5.62
CA THR A 64 35.31 27.93 6.69
C THR A 64 34.13 28.45 7.51
N SER A 65 33.94 29.77 7.63
CA SER A 65 32.89 30.38 8.45
C SER A 65 31.65 30.81 7.65
N SER A 66 31.85 31.32 6.43
CA SER A 66 30.78 31.91 5.62
C SER A 66 30.33 31.00 4.47
N GLY A 67 30.98 29.84 4.30
CA GLY A 67 30.72 28.92 3.18
C GLY A 67 30.97 29.56 1.80
N ARG A 68 31.75 30.64 1.77
CA ARG A 68 32.09 31.38 0.55
C ARG A 68 33.34 30.77 -0.07
N ASN A 69 33.60 31.08 -1.33
CA ASN A 69 34.87 30.64 -1.93
C ASN A 69 36.05 31.29 -1.20
N ALA A 70 37.14 30.56 -0.94
CA ALA A 70 38.44 31.18 -0.67
C ALA A 70 38.97 31.79 -1.97
N ASN A 71 39.73 32.87 -1.87
CA ASN A 71 40.51 33.45 -2.97
C ASN A 71 41.90 33.78 -2.44
N ILE A 72 42.66 32.73 -2.10
CA ILE A 72 44.04 32.87 -1.67
C ILE A 72 44.88 33.09 -2.93
N SER A 73 45.73 34.11 -2.95
CA SER A 73 46.57 34.40 -4.11
C SER A 73 47.99 33.88 -3.88
N LEU A 74 48.45 33.06 -4.82
CA LEU A 74 49.81 32.53 -4.89
C LEU A 74 50.51 33.16 -6.08
N LYS A 75 51.75 33.57 -5.87
CA LYS A 75 52.63 34.08 -6.92
C LYS A 75 53.85 33.19 -7.00
N PHE A 76 54.10 32.66 -8.19
CA PHE A 76 55.20 31.74 -8.44
C PHE A 76 56.28 32.41 -9.28
N HIS A 77 57.53 32.09 -8.95
CA HIS A 77 58.66 32.36 -9.82
C HIS A 77 58.59 31.42 -11.03
N ASN A 78 58.62 31.95 -12.24
CA ASN A 78 58.56 31.17 -13.48
C ASN A 78 59.98 30.79 -13.95
N GLY A 79 60.75 30.10 -13.11
CA GLY A 79 62.11 29.65 -13.44
C GLY A 79 62.13 28.30 -14.18
N ARG A 80 63.32 27.86 -14.61
CA ARG A 80 63.54 26.52 -15.19
C ARG A 80 63.12 25.43 -14.21
N TYR A 81 62.32 24.46 -14.63
CA TYR A 81 61.86 23.34 -13.79
C TYR A 81 62.11 21.99 -14.48
N GLY A 82 62.99 21.16 -13.92
CA GLY A 82 63.38 19.88 -14.56
C GLY A 82 63.89 20.06 -16.00
N SER A 83 63.19 19.44 -16.96
CA SER A 83 63.47 19.57 -18.40
C SER A 83 62.80 20.77 -19.07
N TYR A 84 61.87 21.45 -18.39
CA TYR A 84 61.14 22.61 -18.89
C TYR A 84 61.96 23.89 -18.71
N ASN A 85 61.84 24.84 -19.66
CA ASN A 85 62.52 26.13 -19.58
C ASN A 85 61.88 27.04 -18.53
N TYR A 86 60.56 26.87 -18.33
CA TYR A 86 59.76 27.64 -17.39
C TYR A 86 58.80 26.72 -16.62
N LEU A 87 58.57 26.98 -15.34
CA LEU A 87 57.71 26.17 -14.47
C LEU A 87 56.29 26.03 -15.05
N ILE A 88 55.75 27.11 -15.62
CA ILE A 88 54.38 27.12 -16.17
C ILE A 88 54.17 26.10 -17.30
N GLU A 89 55.23 25.75 -18.06
CA GLU A 89 55.18 24.84 -19.23
C GLU A 89 54.75 23.42 -18.85
N ILE A 90 54.92 23.00 -17.60
CA ILE A 90 54.37 21.72 -17.14
C ILE A 90 52.84 21.65 -17.30
N GLY A 91 52.20 22.82 -17.29
CA GLY A 91 50.78 23.05 -17.49
C GLY A 91 50.24 22.63 -18.85
N GLU A 92 51.11 22.54 -19.88
CA GLU A 92 50.71 22.14 -21.23
C GLU A 92 50.29 20.66 -21.29
N ILE A 93 50.91 19.83 -20.45
CA ILE A 93 50.61 18.40 -20.33
C ILE A 93 49.66 18.16 -19.15
N TYR A 94 49.90 18.84 -18.03
CA TYR A 94 49.17 18.67 -16.77
C TYR A 94 48.57 19.99 -16.31
N PRO A 95 47.30 20.28 -16.63
CA PRO A 95 46.70 21.58 -16.37
C PRO A 95 46.79 22.01 -14.90
N TRP A 96 47.09 23.30 -14.71
CA TRP A 96 47.07 23.96 -13.39
C TRP A 96 45.65 24.19 -12.88
N GLU A 97 44.72 24.55 -13.75
CA GLU A 97 43.31 24.70 -13.38
C GLU A 97 42.77 23.35 -12.89
N GLY A 98 42.16 23.34 -11.71
CA GLY A 98 41.65 22.13 -11.09
C GLY A 98 42.69 21.37 -10.26
N ALA A 99 43.98 21.74 -10.28
CA ALA A 99 45.02 21.06 -9.51
C ALA A 99 44.74 21.12 -8.00
N LEU A 100 44.89 19.98 -7.31
CA LEU A 100 44.67 19.89 -5.87
C LEU A 100 45.87 20.50 -5.14
N ILE A 101 45.62 21.46 -4.24
CA ILE A 101 46.68 22.10 -3.47
C ILE A 101 46.45 21.93 -1.97
N THR A 102 47.51 21.56 -1.27
CA THR A 102 47.58 21.59 0.19
C THR A 102 48.61 22.63 0.62
N ILE A 103 48.16 23.65 1.34
CA ILE A 103 49.00 24.69 1.92
C ILE A 103 49.31 24.29 3.36
N LYS A 104 50.59 24.19 3.67
CA LYS A 104 51.08 23.85 5.01
C LYS A 104 52.05 24.93 5.50
N GLU A 105 52.25 24.96 6.80
CA GLU A 105 53.32 25.75 7.40
C GLU A 105 54.23 24.90 8.28
N VAL A 106 55.47 25.38 8.36
CA VAL A 106 56.49 24.88 9.25
C VAL A 106 57.31 26.06 9.78
N TYR A 107 57.88 25.92 10.95
CA TYR A 107 58.80 26.91 11.53
C TYR A 107 60.18 26.32 11.64
N LEU A 108 61.19 27.16 11.45
CA LEU A 108 62.59 26.78 11.64
C LEU A 108 63.05 27.29 13.00
N ASP A 109 63.74 26.45 13.77
CA ASP A 109 64.43 26.92 14.96
C ASP A 109 65.76 27.62 14.61
N ASP A 110 66.51 28.02 15.64
CA ASP A 110 67.78 28.74 15.47
C ASP A 110 68.85 27.88 14.75
N ASP A 111 68.70 26.55 14.75
CA ASP A 111 69.57 25.59 14.07
C ASP A 111 69.02 25.16 12.69
N ASN A 112 68.02 25.88 12.19
CA ASN A 112 67.35 25.62 10.90
C ASN A 112 66.65 24.25 10.83
N THR A 113 66.32 23.65 11.99
CA THR A 113 65.58 22.40 12.08
C THR A 113 64.08 22.68 11.96
N PRO A 114 63.36 21.97 11.07
CA PRO A 114 61.92 22.15 10.91
C PRO A 114 61.13 21.66 12.14
N SER A 115 60.12 22.43 12.52
CA SER A 115 59.07 22.03 13.47
C SER A 115 58.23 20.87 12.91
N ASP A 116 57.20 20.48 13.63
CA ASP A 116 56.09 19.73 13.03
C ASP A 116 55.42 20.54 11.91
N VAL A 117 54.74 19.85 11.00
CA VAL A 117 54.07 20.45 9.84
C VAL A 117 52.59 20.55 10.16
N GLU A 118 52.00 21.73 9.96
CA GLU A 118 50.56 21.93 10.09
C GLU A 118 49.93 22.24 8.74
N THR A 119 48.87 21.50 8.38
CA THR A 119 48.04 21.84 7.22
C THR A 119 47.13 23.02 7.55
N LEU A 120 47.22 24.06 6.75
CA LEU A 120 46.41 25.27 6.91
C LEU A 120 45.16 25.23 6.05
N PHE A 121 45.29 24.78 4.81
CA PHE A 121 44.20 24.79 3.84
C PHE A 121 44.39 23.72 2.77
N LYS A 122 43.28 23.15 2.30
CA LYS A 122 43.23 22.25 1.16
C LYS A 122 42.17 22.76 0.18
N GLY A 123 42.57 23.00 -1.06
CA GLY A 123 41.74 23.62 -2.08
C GLY A 123 42.14 23.21 -3.48
N VAL A 124 41.75 24.04 -4.44
CA VAL A 124 41.96 23.82 -5.87
C VAL A 124 42.53 25.07 -6.49
N LEU A 125 43.52 24.93 -7.37
CA LEU A 125 44.05 26.04 -8.16
C LEU A 125 43.07 26.43 -9.27
N ASP A 126 42.85 27.74 -9.39
CA ASP A 126 42.19 28.33 -10.55
C ASP A 126 43.21 28.50 -11.69
N GLU A 127 42.71 28.87 -12.88
CA GLU A 127 43.55 29.13 -14.05
C GLU A 127 44.68 30.13 -13.75
N PRO A 128 45.94 29.85 -14.16
CA PRO A 128 47.04 30.80 -14.06
C PRO A 128 46.75 32.12 -14.76
N ARG A 129 47.20 33.22 -14.14
CA ARG A 129 47.02 34.60 -14.61
C ARG A 129 48.32 35.37 -14.47
N ASP A 130 48.35 36.55 -15.10
CA ASP A 130 49.51 37.45 -15.07
C ASP A 130 50.81 36.73 -15.44
N ILE A 131 50.73 35.90 -16.50
CA ILE A 131 51.83 35.04 -16.93
C ILE A 131 52.85 35.88 -17.67
N ASP A 132 54.07 35.90 -17.17
CA ASP A 132 55.23 36.43 -17.88
C ASP A 132 56.44 35.47 -17.79
N ILE A 133 57.59 35.90 -18.29
CA ILE A 133 58.82 35.09 -18.33
C ILE A 133 59.50 34.92 -16.95
N MET A 134 59.09 35.67 -15.94
CA MET A 134 59.68 35.70 -14.60
C MET A 134 58.73 35.17 -13.52
N GLU A 135 57.42 35.30 -13.71
CA GLU A 135 56.40 35.04 -12.72
C GLU A 135 55.04 34.66 -13.35
N PHE A 136 54.21 34.00 -12.55
CA PHE A 136 52.78 33.86 -12.82
C PHE A 136 52.03 33.77 -11.50
N SER A 137 50.73 34.05 -11.52
CA SER A 137 49.88 34.00 -10.33
C SER A 137 48.76 32.98 -10.48
N CYS A 138 48.41 32.30 -9.39
CA CYS A 138 47.24 31.43 -9.30
C CYS A 138 46.41 31.78 -8.07
N SER A 139 45.09 31.78 -8.23
CA SER A 139 44.16 31.82 -7.11
C SER A 139 43.86 30.41 -6.61
N VAL A 140 43.59 30.27 -5.31
CA VAL A 140 43.14 29.03 -4.69
C VAL A 140 41.69 29.16 -4.25
N SER A 141 40.84 28.32 -4.83
CA SER A 141 39.44 28.15 -4.48
C SER A 141 39.24 27.05 -3.43
N SER A 142 38.14 27.14 -2.68
CA SER A 142 37.73 26.11 -1.72
C SER A 142 37.27 24.83 -2.42
N MET A 143 37.65 23.67 -1.86
CA MET A 143 37.26 22.37 -2.44
C MET A 143 35.75 22.19 -2.58
N SER A 144 34.97 22.55 -1.55
CA SER A 144 33.51 22.46 -1.57
C SER A 144 32.89 23.35 -2.65
N PHE A 145 33.43 24.56 -2.86
CA PHE A 145 32.94 25.48 -3.89
C PHE A 145 33.27 24.98 -5.30
N PHE A 146 34.45 24.41 -5.49
CA PHE A 146 34.84 23.77 -6.75
C PHE A 146 33.93 22.58 -7.05
N LYS A 147 33.71 21.69 -6.08
CA LYS A 147 32.82 20.51 -6.22
C LYS A 147 31.35 20.91 -6.42
N ASP A 148 30.86 21.95 -5.74
CA ASP A 148 29.52 22.49 -5.98
C ASP A 148 29.33 22.98 -7.43
N ARG A 149 30.37 23.51 -8.06
CA ARG A 149 30.33 23.96 -9.47
C ARG A 149 30.38 22.80 -10.45
N GLN A 150 31.04 21.70 -10.07
CA GLN A 150 31.10 20.47 -10.86
C GLN A 150 29.85 19.60 -10.70
N TRP A 151 29.08 19.81 -9.64
CA TRP A 151 27.86 19.07 -9.37
C TRP A 151 26.86 19.21 -10.53
N LYS A 152 26.45 18.08 -11.08
CA LYS A 152 25.40 17.97 -12.07
C LYS A 152 24.52 16.80 -11.67
N GLN A 153 23.25 17.06 -11.42
CA GLN A 153 22.29 15.98 -11.20
C GLN A 153 21.82 15.43 -12.54
N ASP A 154 21.77 14.10 -12.61
CA ASP A 154 21.27 13.43 -13.80
C ASP A 154 19.78 13.77 -13.98
N ILE A 155 19.45 14.25 -15.17
CA ILE A 155 18.08 14.46 -15.62
C ILE A 155 17.68 13.36 -16.60
N ILE A 156 16.38 13.21 -16.82
CA ILE A 156 15.85 12.32 -17.85
C ILE A 156 16.01 13.01 -19.21
N LEU A 157 16.75 12.36 -20.11
CA LEU A 157 17.05 12.88 -21.44
C LEU A 157 16.44 12.00 -22.51
N THR A 158 15.85 12.61 -23.53
CA THR A 158 15.29 11.91 -24.70
C THR A 158 16.35 11.07 -25.43
N GLY A 159 17.63 11.48 -25.39
CA GLY A 159 18.71 10.70 -26.00
C GLY A 159 19.02 9.39 -25.27
N GLU A 160 18.83 9.32 -23.96
CA GLU A 160 19.02 8.09 -23.16
C GLU A 160 17.75 7.24 -23.11
N HIS A 161 16.60 7.90 -23.09
CA HIS A 161 15.28 7.28 -22.99
C HIS A 161 14.36 7.88 -24.06
N PRO A 162 14.42 7.38 -25.32
CA PRO A 162 13.62 7.90 -26.44
C PRO A 162 12.11 7.77 -26.22
N ASP A 163 11.72 6.70 -25.52
CA ASP A 163 10.32 6.37 -25.24
C ASP A 163 9.85 6.88 -23.88
N ALA A 164 10.65 7.71 -23.18
CA ALA A 164 10.22 8.31 -21.92
C ALA A 164 9.02 9.23 -22.13
N ASP A 165 8.20 9.35 -21.09
CA ASP A 165 7.04 10.23 -21.13
C ASP A 165 7.49 11.69 -21.37
N PRO A 166 6.90 12.41 -22.34
CA PRO A 166 7.30 13.79 -22.63
C PRO A 166 7.18 14.72 -21.42
N ASP A 167 6.29 14.45 -20.47
CA ASP A 167 6.12 15.25 -19.24
C ASP A 167 7.21 14.96 -18.20
N ASP A 168 7.95 13.86 -18.33
CA ASP A 168 9.04 13.45 -17.43
C ASP A 168 10.43 13.82 -17.96
N ILE A 169 10.56 14.16 -19.24
CA ILE A 169 11.81 14.68 -19.81
C ILE A 169 12.24 15.95 -19.05
N SER A 170 13.54 16.08 -18.81
CA SER A 170 14.18 17.16 -18.04
C SER A 170 13.91 17.16 -16.52
N LYS A 171 13.14 16.19 -15.99
CA LYS A 171 13.06 16.01 -14.53
C LYS A 171 14.34 15.38 -14.00
N VAL A 172 14.72 15.76 -12.78
CA VAL A 172 15.84 15.16 -12.05
C VAL A 172 15.51 13.73 -11.70
N LYS A 173 16.44 12.80 -11.97
CA LYS A 173 16.27 11.40 -11.59
C LYS A 173 16.39 11.27 -10.07
N ASN A 174 15.47 10.52 -9.47
CA ASN A 174 15.37 10.40 -8.01
C ASN A 174 16.63 9.81 -7.38
N ILE A 175 17.07 10.37 -6.25
CA ILE A 175 18.06 9.80 -5.34
C ILE A 175 17.41 9.60 -3.98
N ILE A 176 17.46 8.39 -3.42
CA ILE A 176 16.70 8.00 -2.24
C ILE A 176 17.63 7.51 -1.13
N TYR A 177 17.42 8.06 0.07
CA TYR A 177 18.02 7.58 1.32
C TYR A 177 16.93 7.13 2.30
N GLY A 178 17.24 6.13 3.13
CA GLY A 178 16.31 5.58 4.11
C GLY A 178 15.02 5.00 3.51
N ALA A 179 14.01 4.81 4.36
CA ALA A 179 12.71 4.25 3.98
C ALA A 179 11.69 5.35 3.62
N VAL A 180 11.35 5.47 2.34
CA VAL A 180 10.43 6.47 1.81
C VAL A 180 9.11 5.85 1.37
N GLU A 181 8.05 6.65 1.38
CA GLU A 181 6.71 6.21 1.00
C GLU A 181 6.18 7.08 -0.15
N LYS A 182 5.54 6.43 -1.13
CA LYS A 182 4.81 7.07 -2.23
C LYS A 182 5.61 8.12 -3.02
N VAL A 183 6.87 7.84 -3.32
CA VAL A 183 7.71 8.68 -4.18
C VAL A 183 7.22 8.55 -5.64
N PRO A 184 6.97 9.67 -6.35
CA PRO A 184 6.64 9.65 -7.77
C PRO A 184 7.76 9.00 -8.59
N ALA A 185 7.39 8.03 -9.41
CA ALA A 185 8.30 7.34 -10.30
C ALA A 185 8.10 7.86 -11.73
N PRO A 186 9.07 8.59 -12.31
CA PRO A 186 8.97 9.03 -13.69
C PRO A 186 9.05 7.85 -14.68
N ILE A 187 8.37 7.97 -15.81
CA ILE A 187 8.28 6.93 -16.83
C ILE A 187 9.47 7.04 -17.79
N LEU A 188 10.27 5.97 -17.86
CA LEU A 188 11.44 5.90 -18.76
C LEU A 188 11.14 5.19 -20.08
N ASP A 189 10.05 4.43 -20.12
CA ASP A 189 9.52 3.78 -21.33
C ASP A 189 7.99 3.74 -21.23
N ALA A 190 7.37 4.71 -21.87
CA ALA A 190 5.93 5.01 -21.81
C ALA A 190 5.19 4.57 -23.09
N GLY A 191 5.93 4.25 -24.15
CA GLY A 191 5.43 3.97 -25.49
C GLY A 191 4.92 5.20 -26.25
N ALA A 192 5.10 5.15 -27.57
CA ALA A 192 4.77 6.26 -28.45
C ALA A 192 3.25 6.44 -28.63
N LYS A 193 2.80 7.70 -28.57
CA LYS A 193 1.44 8.12 -28.90
C LYS A 193 1.50 9.20 -29.98
N THR A 194 0.77 9.00 -31.06
CA THR A 194 0.68 9.97 -32.16
C THR A 194 -0.72 9.95 -32.78
N SER A 195 -0.92 10.59 -33.91
CA SER A 195 -2.21 10.62 -34.62
C SER A 195 -2.04 10.53 -36.12
N LEU A 196 -3.13 10.21 -36.82
CA LEU A 196 -3.17 10.26 -38.27
C LEU A 196 -3.43 11.69 -38.77
N PRO A 197 -2.56 12.27 -39.61
CA PRO A 197 -2.78 13.57 -40.23
C PRO A 197 -3.80 13.54 -41.38
N ALA A 198 -4.15 12.34 -41.89
CA ALA A 198 -5.08 12.10 -42.99
C ALA A 198 -5.83 10.76 -42.82
N ASN A 199 -6.95 10.59 -43.55
CA ASN A 199 -7.66 9.31 -43.61
C ASN A 199 -6.80 8.25 -44.31
N ILE A 200 -6.86 6.99 -43.83
CA ILE A 200 -6.27 5.84 -44.52
C ILE A 200 -7.32 4.74 -44.68
N ASN A 201 -7.28 4.01 -45.80
CA ASN A 201 -8.18 2.88 -46.04
C ASN A 201 -7.49 1.54 -45.68
N ALA A 202 -8.26 0.45 -45.63
CA ALA A 202 -7.78 -0.89 -45.25
C ALA A 202 -6.63 -1.48 -46.11
N SER A 203 -6.37 -0.92 -47.29
CA SER A 203 -5.30 -1.37 -48.20
C SER A 203 -4.02 -0.53 -48.15
N VAL A 204 -4.04 0.61 -47.45
CA VAL A 204 -2.86 1.50 -47.35
C VAL A 204 -1.80 0.85 -46.46
N THR A 205 -0.61 0.63 -47.01
CA THR A 205 0.58 0.17 -46.29
C THR A 205 1.62 1.26 -46.06
N ASN A 206 1.46 2.42 -46.70
CA ASN A 206 2.37 3.55 -46.62
C ASN A 206 1.58 4.81 -46.26
N PHE A 207 1.85 5.41 -45.10
CA PHE A 207 1.13 6.58 -44.63
C PHE A 207 1.95 7.40 -43.62
N ASN A 208 1.59 8.66 -43.47
CA ASN A 208 2.21 9.53 -42.48
C ASN A 208 1.49 9.42 -41.14
N VAL A 209 2.25 9.52 -40.05
CA VAL A 209 1.78 9.90 -38.72
C VAL A 209 2.08 11.38 -38.47
N SER A 210 1.45 12.00 -37.48
CA SER A 210 1.68 13.40 -37.15
C SER A 210 3.07 13.64 -36.56
N ASP A 211 3.53 12.71 -35.73
CA ASP A 211 4.90 12.61 -35.20
C ASP A 211 5.31 11.14 -35.18
N GLY A 212 6.50 10.82 -35.68
CA GLY A 212 7.07 9.48 -35.74
C GLY A 212 8.41 9.35 -35.02
N ALA A 213 8.84 10.37 -34.25
CA ALA A 213 10.17 10.38 -33.62
C ALA A 213 10.41 9.19 -32.67
N ALA A 214 9.36 8.72 -31.98
CA ALA A 214 9.41 7.60 -31.06
C ALA A 214 8.94 6.26 -31.67
N LEU A 215 8.66 6.20 -32.97
CA LEU A 215 8.27 4.97 -33.67
C LEU A 215 9.45 4.42 -34.49
N GLN A 216 9.64 3.11 -34.47
CA GLN A 216 10.70 2.42 -35.19
C GLN A 216 10.18 1.22 -36.00
N ALA A 217 11.03 0.72 -36.91
CA ALA A 217 10.76 -0.53 -37.62
C ALA A 217 10.76 -1.69 -36.63
N GLY A 218 9.74 -2.55 -36.68
CA GLY A 218 9.52 -3.65 -35.75
C GLY A 218 8.42 -3.39 -34.72
N ASP A 219 7.98 -2.14 -34.56
CA ASP A 219 6.89 -1.82 -33.63
C ASP A 219 5.54 -2.32 -34.15
N VAL A 220 4.65 -2.65 -33.22
CA VAL A 220 3.23 -2.88 -33.52
C VAL A 220 2.47 -1.67 -32.99
N ILE A 221 1.58 -1.10 -33.80
CA ILE A 221 0.72 0.03 -33.40
C ILE A 221 -0.75 -0.38 -33.42
N TYR A 222 -1.54 0.23 -32.54
CA TYR A 222 -2.99 0.20 -32.56
C TYR A 222 -3.56 1.47 -33.17
N ILE A 223 -4.48 1.29 -34.10
CA ILE A 223 -5.38 2.36 -34.55
C ILE A 223 -6.80 1.81 -34.46
N ASP A 224 -7.66 2.47 -33.68
CA ASP A 224 -9.01 1.97 -33.34
C ASP A 224 -8.96 0.52 -32.79
N SER A 225 -9.43 -0.46 -33.56
CA SER A 225 -9.40 -1.89 -33.21
C SER A 225 -8.43 -2.72 -34.04
N GLU A 226 -7.56 -2.08 -34.83
CA GLU A 226 -6.60 -2.76 -35.71
C GLU A 226 -5.18 -2.73 -35.13
N GLU A 227 -4.47 -3.85 -35.21
CA GLU A 227 -3.02 -3.93 -35.03
C GLU A 227 -2.31 -3.83 -36.38
N ILE A 228 -1.28 -2.98 -36.45
CA ILE A 228 -0.47 -2.77 -37.64
C ILE A 228 1.01 -2.95 -37.26
N TYR A 229 1.72 -3.81 -37.97
CA TYR A 229 3.16 -4.01 -37.75
C TYR A 229 3.99 -3.11 -38.68
N ILE A 230 4.80 -2.22 -38.11
CA ILE A 230 5.66 -1.30 -38.86
C ILE A 230 6.87 -2.06 -39.38
N THR A 231 6.97 -2.21 -40.70
CA THR A 231 8.13 -2.87 -41.33
C THR A 231 9.25 -1.88 -41.61
N SER A 232 8.91 -0.64 -41.95
CA SER A 232 9.88 0.45 -42.11
C SER A 232 9.23 1.81 -41.90
N ILE A 233 9.99 2.73 -41.29
CA ILE A 233 9.60 4.12 -41.04
C ILE A 233 10.79 5.05 -41.31
N SER A 234 10.51 6.25 -41.81
CA SER A 234 11.49 7.31 -42.03
C SER A 234 10.90 8.65 -41.60
N GLY A 235 11.39 9.19 -40.49
CA GLY A 235 10.76 10.36 -39.85
C GLY A 235 9.32 10.03 -39.47
N ALA A 236 8.36 10.85 -39.89
CA ALA A 236 6.94 10.63 -39.64
C ALA A 236 6.23 9.77 -40.71
N ASN A 237 6.97 9.18 -41.66
CA ASN A 237 6.39 8.41 -42.77
C ASN A 237 6.62 6.91 -42.56
N ILE A 238 5.55 6.15 -42.29
CA ILE A 238 5.57 4.69 -42.34
C ILE A 238 5.60 4.29 -43.81
N THR A 239 6.76 3.81 -44.26
CA THR A 239 7.01 3.51 -45.67
C THR A 239 6.66 2.07 -46.05
N ASN A 240 6.42 1.21 -45.06
CA ASN A 240 5.85 -0.12 -45.23
C ASN A 240 5.30 -0.65 -43.90
N CYS A 241 4.15 -1.32 -43.92
CA CYS A 241 3.58 -1.98 -42.77
C CYS A 241 2.70 -3.18 -43.16
N THR A 242 2.49 -4.08 -42.21
CA THR A 242 1.51 -5.16 -42.31
C THR A 242 0.24 -4.78 -41.58
N ARG A 243 -0.84 -4.57 -42.35
CA ARG A 243 -2.20 -4.30 -41.86
C ARG A 243 -2.87 -5.59 -41.35
N GLY A 244 -3.82 -5.47 -40.43
CA GLY A 244 -4.53 -6.64 -39.88
C GLY A 244 -3.62 -7.65 -39.16
N TYR A 245 -2.58 -7.15 -38.48
CA TYR A 245 -1.59 -7.98 -37.80
C TYR A 245 -2.20 -8.72 -36.59
N ASN A 246 -1.57 -9.81 -36.14
CA ASN A 246 -2.07 -10.63 -35.01
C ASN A 246 -3.56 -11.04 -35.09
N SER A 247 -4.07 -11.29 -36.29
CA SER A 247 -5.47 -11.67 -36.56
C SER A 247 -6.50 -10.54 -36.34
N THR A 248 -6.08 -9.27 -36.29
CA THR A 248 -7.02 -8.15 -36.40
C THR A 248 -7.49 -7.96 -37.84
N ILE A 249 -8.61 -7.26 -38.02
CA ILE A 249 -9.15 -6.98 -39.36
C ILE A 249 -8.67 -5.61 -39.82
N ALA A 250 -8.14 -5.52 -41.03
CA ALA A 250 -7.77 -4.23 -41.62
C ALA A 250 -9.02 -3.39 -41.90
N ILE A 251 -9.06 -2.15 -41.38
CA ILE A 251 -10.22 -1.25 -41.52
C ILE A 251 -9.81 0.14 -42.04
N ASN A 252 -10.80 0.99 -42.31
CA ASN A 252 -10.56 2.39 -42.64
C ASN A 252 -10.43 3.20 -41.36
N HIS A 253 -9.44 4.08 -41.31
CA HIS A 253 -9.21 5.00 -40.18
C HIS A 253 -9.37 6.45 -40.65
N LEU A 254 -9.93 7.28 -39.77
CA LEU A 254 -10.16 8.70 -40.04
C LEU A 254 -8.96 9.55 -39.60
N LYS A 255 -8.81 10.71 -40.23
CA LYS A 255 -7.90 11.77 -39.79
C LYS A 255 -8.17 12.09 -38.32
N GLY A 256 -7.11 12.19 -37.54
CA GLY A 256 -7.16 12.41 -36.10
C GLY A 256 -7.35 11.13 -35.28
N ALA A 257 -7.48 9.96 -35.90
CA ALA A 257 -7.43 8.69 -35.17
C ALA A 257 -6.09 8.59 -34.42
N ILE A 258 -6.17 8.14 -33.18
CA ILE A 258 -4.99 8.04 -32.31
C ILE A 258 -4.24 6.75 -32.68
N VAL A 259 -2.93 6.88 -32.79
CA VAL A 259 -2.00 5.78 -33.04
C VAL A 259 -1.24 5.52 -31.75
N TRP A 260 -1.34 4.30 -31.24
CA TRP A 260 -0.68 3.87 -30.00
C TRP A 260 0.35 2.81 -30.31
N GLU A 261 1.56 2.92 -29.78
CA GLU A 261 2.48 1.80 -29.78
C GLU A 261 2.01 0.71 -28.82
N LYS A 262 1.99 -0.55 -29.28
CA LYS A 262 1.73 -1.73 -28.47
C LYS A 262 2.99 -2.11 -27.72
N LYS A 263 3.11 -1.65 -26.48
CA LYS A 263 4.14 -2.09 -25.55
C LYS A 263 3.73 -3.37 -24.82
N THR A 264 4.68 -4.26 -24.58
CA THR A 264 4.49 -5.42 -23.70
C THR A 264 4.63 -5.05 -22.23
N LYS A 265 5.40 -4.01 -21.93
CA LYS A 265 5.63 -3.45 -20.60
C LYS A 265 6.00 -1.98 -20.69
N PHE A 266 5.72 -1.24 -19.63
CA PHE A 266 6.21 0.11 -19.37
C PHE A 266 7.28 0.07 -18.28
N VAL A 267 8.25 0.98 -18.32
CA VAL A 267 9.34 1.06 -17.33
C VAL A 267 9.26 2.36 -16.56
N TYR A 268 9.23 2.27 -15.23
CA TYR A 268 9.21 3.43 -14.33
C TYR A 268 10.46 3.44 -13.45
N SER A 269 11.06 4.62 -13.26
CA SER A 269 12.25 4.81 -12.43
C SER A 269 11.86 5.06 -10.98
N PHE A 270 12.29 4.20 -10.06
CA PHE A 270 12.19 4.50 -8.64
C PHE A 270 13.37 5.38 -8.19
N ALA A 271 14.60 4.99 -8.56
CA ALA A 271 15.83 5.72 -8.22
C ALA A 271 16.95 5.52 -9.26
N ASN A 272 17.80 6.54 -9.43
CA ASN A 272 18.98 6.50 -10.31
C ASN A 272 20.19 5.78 -9.70
N HIS A 273 19.95 4.86 -8.79
CA HIS A 273 20.98 4.07 -8.13
C HIS A 273 20.38 2.76 -7.63
N PRO A 274 21.20 1.77 -7.25
CA PRO A 274 20.71 0.56 -6.63
C PRO A 274 20.06 0.88 -5.29
N VAL A 275 18.88 0.32 -5.06
CA VAL A 275 18.12 0.48 -3.81
C VAL A 275 18.14 -0.81 -3.01
N LYS A 276 17.95 -0.73 -1.69
CA LYS A 276 17.91 -1.93 -0.84
C LYS A 276 16.68 -2.76 -1.13
N SER A 277 15.52 -2.13 -1.27
CA SER A 277 14.26 -2.81 -1.56
C SER A 277 13.25 -1.88 -2.24
N ILE A 278 12.35 -2.48 -3.02
CA ILE A 278 11.18 -1.81 -3.60
C ILE A 278 9.94 -2.39 -2.90
N GLY A 279 9.24 -1.53 -2.17
CA GLY A 279 8.03 -1.84 -1.41
C GLY A 279 6.78 -1.75 -2.27
N ASN A 280 5.72 -1.15 -1.71
CA ASN A 280 4.42 -1.07 -2.35
C ASN A 280 4.41 -0.04 -3.48
N ILE A 281 3.67 -0.36 -4.53
CA ILE A 281 3.54 0.41 -5.76
C ILE A 281 2.07 0.76 -5.93
N TYR A 282 1.79 2.06 -6.06
CA TYR A 282 0.45 2.58 -6.18
C TYR A 282 0.27 3.23 -7.55
N GLY A 283 -0.76 2.78 -8.27
CA GLY A 283 -1.25 3.43 -9.47
C GLY A 283 -2.44 4.32 -9.15
N ARG A 284 -2.73 5.29 -10.02
CA ARG A 284 -3.89 6.16 -9.86
C ARG A 284 -4.95 5.91 -10.91
N VAL A 285 -6.17 5.70 -10.42
CA VAL A 285 -7.36 5.54 -11.26
C VAL A 285 -8.35 6.63 -10.86
N GLY A 286 -8.38 7.72 -11.63
CA GLY A 286 -9.11 8.92 -11.24
C GLY A 286 -8.52 9.58 -9.99
N ALA A 287 -9.34 9.77 -8.94
CA ALA A 287 -8.90 10.34 -7.66
C ALA A 287 -8.45 9.29 -6.63
N ALA A 288 -8.56 7.99 -6.94
CA ALA A 288 -8.22 6.90 -6.03
C ALA A 288 -6.81 6.35 -6.33
N GLU A 289 -6.08 6.01 -5.27
CA GLU A 289 -4.80 5.30 -5.34
C GLU A 289 -5.06 3.81 -5.11
N VAL A 290 -4.65 2.96 -6.04
CA VAL A 290 -4.83 1.50 -6.01
C VAL A 290 -3.45 0.85 -5.87
N ASP A 291 -3.32 -0.11 -4.95
CA ASP A 291 -2.10 -0.90 -4.83
C ASP A 291 -2.01 -1.88 -6.01
N ILE A 292 -1.04 -1.66 -6.89
CA ILE A 292 -0.79 -2.46 -8.10
C ILE A 292 0.48 -3.31 -7.96
N THR A 293 0.97 -3.52 -6.73
CA THR A 293 2.25 -4.18 -6.48
C THR A 293 2.31 -5.58 -7.10
N SER A 294 1.21 -6.34 -7.08
CA SER A 294 1.20 -7.73 -7.55
C SER A 294 1.37 -7.89 -9.06
N ILE A 295 0.97 -6.90 -9.86
CA ILE A 295 1.12 -6.92 -11.31
C ILE A 295 2.47 -6.36 -11.78
N CYS A 296 3.23 -5.72 -10.88
CA CYS A 296 4.50 -5.08 -11.19
C CYS A 296 5.68 -6.04 -10.99
N THR A 297 6.67 -5.98 -11.87
CA THR A 297 7.97 -6.62 -11.61
C THR A 297 8.95 -5.58 -11.08
N LYS A 298 9.69 -5.95 -10.02
CA LYS A 298 10.60 -5.05 -9.29
C LYS A 298 12.05 -5.36 -9.62
N TYR A 299 12.82 -4.35 -9.97
CA TYR A 299 14.26 -4.44 -10.21
C TYR A 299 14.96 -3.43 -9.31
N THR A 300 15.69 -3.92 -8.32
CA THR A 300 16.39 -3.10 -7.32
C THR A 300 17.62 -2.39 -7.87
N GLY A 301 18.07 -2.75 -9.07
CA GLY A 301 19.30 -2.20 -9.67
C GLY A 301 20.58 -2.79 -9.09
N GLN A 302 20.47 -3.72 -8.14
CA GLN A 302 21.60 -4.45 -7.59
C GLN A 302 22.05 -5.53 -8.57
N THR A 303 23.35 -5.84 -8.59
CA THR A 303 23.90 -6.92 -9.42
C THR A 303 23.10 -8.22 -9.26
N GLY A 304 22.59 -8.76 -10.38
CA GLY A 304 21.74 -9.96 -10.41
C GLY A 304 20.23 -9.70 -10.29
N ASN A 305 19.81 -8.46 -10.02
CA ASN A 305 18.42 -8.02 -9.99
C ASN A 305 18.24 -6.69 -10.79
N GLU A 306 18.87 -6.65 -11.96
CA GLU A 306 18.85 -5.52 -12.89
C GLU A 306 17.94 -5.81 -14.08
N LEU A 307 17.26 -4.78 -14.58
CA LEU A 307 16.59 -4.83 -15.87
C LEU A 307 17.60 -4.52 -16.97
N ALA A 308 17.62 -5.32 -18.05
CA ALA A 308 18.46 -5.06 -19.21
C ALA A 308 18.22 -3.64 -19.78
N GLY A 309 19.30 -2.87 -20.00
CA GLY A 309 19.23 -1.46 -20.41
C GLY A 309 19.16 -0.45 -19.24
N TYR A 310 18.95 -0.92 -18.01
CA TYR A 310 18.81 -0.08 -16.80
C TYR A 310 19.73 -0.58 -15.66
N ALA A 311 20.92 -1.08 -15.99
CA ALA A 311 21.90 -1.54 -15.02
C ALA A 311 22.23 -0.43 -14.00
N GLY A 312 22.39 -0.80 -12.74
CA GLY A 312 22.65 0.12 -11.63
C GLY A 312 21.48 1.04 -11.25
N LYS A 313 20.28 0.88 -11.83
CA LYS A 313 19.12 1.73 -11.56
C LYS A 313 17.96 0.91 -11.00
N ALA A 314 17.26 1.48 -10.01
CA ALA A 314 16.07 0.86 -9.45
C ALA A 314 14.85 1.21 -10.29
N VAL A 315 14.26 0.22 -10.94
CA VAL A 315 13.12 0.38 -11.84
C VAL A 315 12.04 -0.65 -11.56
N ILE A 316 10.82 -0.35 -11.97
CA ILE A 316 9.73 -1.32 -12.01
C ILE A 316 9.22 -1.45 -13.44
N THR A 317 8.60 -2.59 -13.74
CA THR A 317 7.87 -2.75 -14.99
C THR A 317 6.41 -3.06 -14.75
N ILE A 318 5.53 -2.36 -15.45
CA ILE A 318 4.08 -2.59 -15.46
C ILE A 318 3.73 -3.22 -16.81
N PRO A 319 2.97 -4.33 -16.87
CA PRO A 319 2.59 -4.95 -18.13
C PRO A 319 1.72 -3.99 -18.95
N GLY A 320 1.94 -3.94 -20.27
CA GLY A 320 1.17 -3.09 -21.19
C GLY A 320 -0.29 -3.54 -21.38
N TYR A 321 -0.60 -4.77 -20.98
CA TYR A 321 -1.93 -5.35 -20.94
C TYR A 321 -2.07 -6.22 -19.70
N ILE A 322 -3.18 -6.06 -18.98
CA ILE A 322 -3.49 -6.84 -17.79
C ILE A 322 -4.24 -8.10 -18.23
N THR A 323 -3.71 -9.27 -17.88
CA THR A 323 -4.42 -10.54 -18.12
C THR A 323 -5.62 -10.69 -17.19
N ALA A 324 -6.61 -11.52 -17.54
CA ALA A 324 -7.77 -11.77 -16.68
C ALA A 324 -7.37 -12.27 -15.27
N ALA A 325 -6.32 -13.09 -15.17
CA ALA A 325 -5.78 -13.55 -13.89
C ALA A 325 -5.20 -12.41 -13.05
N GLN A 326 -4.41 -11.52 -13.66
CA GLN A 326 -3.86 -10.33 -12.99
C GLN A 326 -4.94 -9.33 -12.59
N ALA A 327 -5.99 -9.19 -13.40
CA ALA A 327 -7.14 -8.35 -13.07
C ALA A 327 -7.92 -8.90 -11.87
N ILE A 328 -8.11 -10.24 -11.82
CA ILE A 328 -8.72 -10.92 -10.67
C ILE A 328 -7.87 -10.74 -9.41
N ASP A 329 -6.54 -10.88 -9.50
CA ASP A 329 -5.63 -10.72 -8.37
C ASP A 329 -5.68 -9.28 -7.79
N LEU A 330 -5.75 -8.27 -8.66
CA LEU A 330 -5.96 -6.87 -8.26
C LEU A 330 -7.32 -6.65 -7.58
N LEU A 331 -8.38 -7.34 -8.05
CA LEU A 331 -9.75 -7.26 -7.51
C LEU A 331 -9.92 -7.97 -6.15
N VAL A 332 -9.03 -8.90 -5.79
CA VAL A 332 -9.11 -9.68 -4.55
C VAL A 332 -8.27 -9.04 -3.41
N ASN A 333 -7.31 -8.18 -3.75
CA ASN A 333 -6.39 -7.53 -2.79
C ASN A 333 -6.92 -6.20 -2.21
N ASP A 334 -7.84 -5.50 -2.91
CA ASP A 334 -8.76 -4.60 -2.22
C ASP A 334 -9.76 -5.50 -1.52
N GLY A 335 -9.61 -5.64 -0.20
CA GLY A 335 -10.42 -6.56 0.59
C GLY A 335 -11.87 -6.53 0.15
N ILE A 336 -12.40 -7.69 -0.23
CA ILE A 336 -13.84 -7.87 -0.27
C ILE A 336 -14.27 -7.64 1.18
N ASP A 337 -14.74 -6.42 1.47
CA ASP A 337 -15.41 -6.09 2.71
C ASP A 337 -16.75 -6.83 2.68
N VAL A 338 -16.70 -8.15 2.90
CA VAL A 338 -17.87 -8.96 3.24
C VAL A 338 -18.20 -8.64 4.71
N ASN A 339 -18.70 -7.43 4.93
CA ASN A 339 -19.30 -7.02 6.20
C ASN A 339 -20.75 -7.50 6.35
N ASP A 340 -21.26 -8.19 5.33
CA ASP A 340 -22.44 -9.03 5.46
C ASP A 340 -21.99 -10.49 5.39
N ALA A 341 -22.49 -11.28 6.35
CA ALA A 341 -22.24 -12.71 6.43
C ALA A 341 -22.32 -13.36 5.04
N ILE A 342 -21.30 -14.15 4.71
CA ILE A 342 -21.38 -15.09 3.59
C ILE A 342 -22.55 -16.02 3.91
N ALA A 343 -23.69 -15.77 3.27
CA ALA A 343 -24.74 -16.76 3.15
C ALA A 343 -24.22 -17.83 2.18
N ILE A 344 -23.61 -18.89 2.74
CA ILE A 344 -23.32 -20.12 2.00
C ILE A 344 -24.68 -20.73 1.66
N VAL A 345 -25.22 -20.39 0.48
CA VAL A 345 -26.39 -21.07 -0.05
C VAL A 345 -25.91 -22.33 -0.76
N ASP A 346 -25.90 -23.37 0.06
CA ASP A 346 -25.99 -24.79 -0.26
C ASP A 346 -24.74 -25.60 -0.66
N THR A 347 -24.57 -26.67 0.13
CA THR A 347 -23.67 -27.83 0.07
C THR A 347 -22.16 -27.57 0.21
N ILE A 348 -21.68 -27.59 1.46
CA ILE A 348 -20.28 -27.89 1.77
C ILE A 348 -20.10 -29.42 1.69
N GLY A 349 -19.45 -29.92 0.64
CA GLY A 349 -19.01 -31.31 0.58
C GLY A 349 -17.75 -31.51 1.40
N LEU A 350 -17.88 -31.92 2.67
CA LEU A 350 -16.74 -32.29 3.53
C LEU A 350 -16.67 -33.81 3.65
N THR A 351 -15.50 -34.39 3.39
CA THR A 351 -15.33 -35.85 3.29
C THR A 351 -14.85 -36.51 4.58
N ASP A 352 -14.54 -35.76 5.65
CA ASP A 352 -14.21 -36.34 6.96
C ASP A 352 -14.66 -35.45 8.13
N GLY A 353 -14.96 -36.11 9.26
CA GLY A 353 -15.85 -35.63 10.33
C GLY A 353 -15.42 -34.37 11.09
N ILE A 354 -16.43 -33.57 11.48
CA ILE A 354 -16.29 -32.39 12.33
C ILE A 354 -16.31 -32.82 13.80
N ALA A 355 -15.24 -32.56 14.54
CA ALA A 355 -15.24 -32.65 16.00
C ALA A 355 -15.77 -31.32 16.59
N VAL A 356 -16.94 -31.38 17.23
CA VAL A 356 -17.60 -30.23 17.85
C VAL A 356 -17.41 -30.33 19.37
N ILE A 357 -16.75 -29.34 19.99
CA ILE A 357 -16.42 -29.34 21.43
C ILE A 357 -17.34 -28.41 22.25
N ASP A 358 -18.24 -27.65 21.63
CA ASP A 358 -19.28 -26.93 22.36
C ASP A 358 -20.58 -26.77 21.54
N GLY A 359 -21.72 -26.66 22.23
CA GLY A 359 -23.05 -26.87 21.66
C GLY A 359 -23.41 -25.99 20.44
N ILE A 360 -24.02 -26.61 19.42
CA ILE A 360 -24.57 -25.92 18.23
C ILE A 360 -26.03 -25.56 18.50
N GLY A 361 -26.37 -24.28 18.40
CA GLY A 361 -27.77 -23.82 18.30
C GLY A 361 -28.27 -23.92 16.85
N VAL A 362 -29.26 -24.76 16.60
CA VAL A 362 -29.88 -24.93 15.27
C VAL A 362 -31.33 -24.44 15.33
N ASN A 363 -31.71 -23.51 14.44
CA ASN A 363 -33.03 -22.86 14.45
C ASN A 363 -33.99 -23.42 13.37
N ASP A 364 -33.63 -24.54 12.72
CA ASP A 364 -34.46 -25.26 11.75
C ASP A 364 -34.19 -26.78 11.81
N ALA A 365 -35.10 -27.58 11.24
CA ALA A 365 -35.08 -29.03 11.33
C ALA A 365 -33.84 -29.67 10.69
N VAL A 366 -33.07 -30.41 11.49
CA VAL A 366 -32.00 -31.29 11.00
C VAL A 366 -32.64 -32.54 10.39
N SER A 367 -32.48 -32.74 9.08
CA SER A 367 -32.81 -34.02 8.44
C SER A 367 -31.59 -34.94 8.50
N VAL A 368 -31.72 -36.05 9.23
CA VAL A 368 -30.66 -37.04 9.39
C VAL A 368 -31.05 -38.28 8.61
N ALA A 369 -30.28 -38.61 7.57
CA ALA A 369 -30.54 -39.76 6.71
C ALA A 369 -30.04 -41.09 7.29
N ASP A 370 -29.36 -41.07 8.45
CA ASP A 370 -28.78 -42.25 9.07
C ASP A 370 -28.86 -42.23 10.61
N THR A 371 -28.54 -43.37 11.22
CA THR A 371 -28.75 -43.60 12.66
C THR A 371 -27.80 -42.76 13.52
N ILE A 372 -28.34 -41.90 14.39
CA ILE A 372 -27.55 -41.22 15.43
C ILE A 372 -27.37 -42.18 16.61
N GLY A 373 -26.13 -42.58 16.88
CA GLY A 373 -25.78 -43.26 18.13
C GLY A 373 -25.75 -42.27 19.28
N VAL A 374 -26.80 -42.20 20.08
CA VAL A 374 -26.87 -41.36 21.29
C VAL A 374 -26.79 -42.27 22.52
N SER A 375 -25.79 -42.10 23.37
CA SER A 375 -25.61 -42.91 24.59
C SER A 375 -26.36 -42.38 25.80
N ASP A 376 -27.16 -41.32 25.64
CA ASP A 376 -27.98 -40.76 26.72
C ASP A 376 -29.33 -40.20 26.21
N THR A 377 -30.29 -40.19 27.13
CA THR A 377 -31.72 -40.02 26.90
C THR A 377 -32.07 -38.62 26.38
N ILE A 378 -32.69 -38.54 25.19
CA ILE A 378 -33.28 -37.31 24.65
C ILE A 378 -34.71 -37.15 25.19
N ASN A 379 -34.93 -36.14 26.04
CA ASN A 379 -36.25 -35.76 26.53
C ASN A 379 -36.83 -34.62 25.68
N VAL A 380 -37.70 -34.95 24.73
CA VAL A 380 -38.43 -33.97 23.90
C VAL A 380 -39.88 -33.88 24.33
N SER A 381 -40.19 -32.84 25.11
CA SER A 381 -41.56 -32.44 25.44
C SER A 381 -42.20 -31.72 24.25
N ASN A 382 -43.13 -32.42 23.57
CA ASN A 382 -44.28 -31.95 22.78
C ASN A 382 -44.22 -30.56 22.09
N PRO A 383 -44.37 -30.51 20.75
CA PRO A 383 -45.04 -29.42 20.09
C PRO A 383 -46.39 -29.87 19.50
N THR A 384 -47.41 -29.17 19.97
CA THR A 384 -48.76 -29.04 19.45
C THR A 384 -48.76 -28.67 17.95
N HIS A 385 -49.28 -29.51 17.05
CA HIS A 385 -50.12 -29.16 15.87
C HIS A 385 -50.44 -30.45 15.04
N ALA A 386 -51.64 -30.52 14.47
CA ALA A 386 -52.27 -31.74 13.95
C ALA A 386 -52.19 -31.89 12.42
N HIS A 387 -52.05 -33.14 11.93
CA HIS A 387 -52.16 -33.51 10.51
C HIS A 387 -53.55 -34.10 10.20
N GLN A 388 -54.23 -33.63 9.14
CA GLN A 388 -55.53 -34.15 8.66
C GLN A 388 -55.33 -35.02 7.40
N PHE A 389 -55.82 -36.27 7.41
CA PHE A 389 -55.86 -37.15 6.24
C PHE A 389 -57.33 -37.48 5.86
N ASN A 390 -57.67 -37.34 4.58
CA ASN A 390 -59.01 -37.64 4.05
C ASN A 390 -59.31 -39.16 4.08
N GLY A 391 -60.51 -39.50 4.56
CA GLY A 391 -60.91 -40.82 5.08
C GLY A 391 -60.89 -42.03 4.14
N GLN A 392 -60.83 -43.22 4.75
CA GLN A 392 -60.87 -44.52 4.09
C GLN A 392 -62.30 -45.09 4.09
N THR A 393 -62.74 -45.62 2.94
CA THR A 393 -64.02 -46.32 2.80
C THR A 393 -63.82 -47.83 2.86
N GLN A 394 -64.54 -48.51 3.75
CA GLN A 394 -64.58 -49.97 3.84
C GLN A 394 -65.91 -50.50 3.32
N ASN A 395 -65.86 -51.32 2.27
CA ASN A 395 -67.03 -52.01 1.71
C ASN A 395 -67.02 -53.46 2.19
N GLN A 396 -68.16 -53.98 2.64
CA GLN A 396 -68.31 -55.41 2.91
C GLN A 396 -68.68 -56.16 1.63
N SER A 397 -68.00 -57.28 1.36
CA SER A 397 -68.33 -58.17 0.25
C SER A 397 -69.63 -58.94 0.55
N SER A 398 -70.49 -59.11 -0.45
CA SER A 398 -71.86 -59.64 -0.33
C SER A 398 -72.00 -61.02 0.32
N ASN A 399 -70.92 -61.80 0.46
CA ASN A 399 -70.98 -63.17 0.97
C ASN A 399 -71.09 -63.28 2.51
N ASN A 400 -70.98 -62.18 3.27
CA ASN A 400 -71.05 -62.16 4.74
C ASN A 400 -72.12 -61.21 5.31
N LEU A 401 -73.10 -60.78 4.52
CA LEU A 401 -74.16 -59.84 4.99
C LEU A 401 -75.36 -60.59 5.58
N PRO A 402 -75.93 -60.11 6.71
CA PRO A 402 -76.99 -60.82 7.41
C PRO A 402 -78.30 -60.85 6.61
N GLN A 403 -78.99 -61.98 6.68
CA GLN A 403 -80.34 -62.17 6.15
C GLN A 403 -81.25 -62.70 7.25
N LEU A 404 -82.15 -61.85 7.72
CA LEU A 404 -83.06 -62.16 8.82
C LEU A 404 -84.41 -62.57 8.26
N THR A 405 -84.85 -63.77 8.58
CA THR A 405 -86.21 -64.23 8.28
C THR A 405 -86.87 -64.69 9.58
N LYS A 406 -88.04 -64.14 9.89
CA LYS A 406 -88.83 -64.62 11.04
C LYS A 406 -90.20 -65.05 10.55
N CYS A 407 -90.51 -66.33 10.74
CA CYS A 407 -91.83 -66.89 10.59
C CYS A 407 -92.33 -67.38 11.96
N SER A 408 -93.41 -66.79 12.48
CA SER A 408 -93.90 -67.09 13.85
C SER A 408 -95.41 -66.92 13.98
N VAL A 409 -96.04 -67.73 14.87
CA VAL A 409 -97.44 -67.60 15.32
C VAL A 409 -97.61 -66.72 16.56
N THR A 410 -96.53 -66.39 17.27
CA THR A 410 -96.52 -65.52 18.45
C THR A 410 -95.56 -64.35 18.26
N SER A 411 -95.71 -63.28 19.06
CA SER A 411 -94.79 -62.15 19.03
C SER A 411 -93.33 -62.60 19.19
N GLY A 412 -92.44 -62.00 18.41
CA GLY A 412 -91.03 -62.36 18.43
C GLY A 412 -90.19 -61.48 17.53
N SER A 413 -88.93 -61.34 17.92
CA SER A 413 -87.91 -60.64 17.16
C SER A 413 -86.84 -61.59 16.66
N ALA A 414 -86.15 -61.19 15.60
CA ALA A 414 -84.87 -61.74 15.21
C ALA A 414 -83.90 -60.58 15.00
N SER A 415 -82.66 -60.73 15.43
CA SER A 415 -81.62 -59.72 15.30
C SER A 415 -80.30 -60.38 14.90
N ASP A 416 -79.54 -59.67 14.07
CA ASP A 416 -78.18 -60.01 13.66
C ASP A 416 -77.39 -58.70 13.52
N SER A 417 -76.13 -58.74 13.09
CA SER A 417 -75.35 -57.52 12.86
C SER A 417 -74.55 -57.52 11.56
N ILE A 418 -74.43 -56.32 10.98
CA ILE A 418 -73.49 -56.04 9.89
C ILE A 418 -72.17 -55.67 10.54
N ASN A 419 -71.18 -56.56 10.43
CA ASN A 419 -69.85 -56.36 11.01
C ASN A 419 -68.89 -55.82 9.95
N PHE A 420 -68.16 -54.77 10.32
CA PHE A 420 -67.03 -54.25 9.57
C PHE A 420 -65.72 -54.60 10.28
N ASN A 421 -64.59 -54.47 9.59
CA ASN A 421 -63.27 -54.79 10.16
C ASN A 421 -62.99 -53.95 11.42
N ASP A 422 -62.00 -54.32 12.23
CA ASP A 422 -61.69 -53.46 13.38
C ASP A 422 -61.11 -52.12 12.96
N LEU A 423 -61.46 -51.10 13.74
CA LEU A 423 -60.97 -49.73 13.64
C LEU A 423 -60.08 -49.45 14.84
N ALA A 424 -59.07 -48.60 14.68
CA ALA A 424 -58.19 -48.11 15.75
C ALA A 424 -58.97 -47.37 16.86
N SER A 425 -58.32 -46.85 17.91
CA SER A 425 -59.07 -46.27 19.03
C SER A 425 -59.57 -44.83 18.80
N THR A 426 -59.11 -44.11 17.77
CA THR A 426 -59.26 -42.65 17.64
C THR A 426 -59.83 -42.19 16.29
N TYR A 427 -61.06 -41.66 16.31
CA TYR A 427 -61.81 -41.19 15.13
C TYR A 427 -62.73 -40.02 15.44
N GLN A 428 -63.03 -39.19 14.44
CA GLN A 428 -64.00 -38.09 14.57
C GLN A 428 -65.35 -38.36 13.88
N GLY A 429 -65.45 -39.29 12.94
CA GLY A 429 -66.71 -39.56 12.23
C GLY A 429 -66.74 -40.90 11.51
N ASN A 430 -67.92 -41.53 11.51
CA ASN A 430 -68.20 -42.80 10.84
C ASN A 430 -69.58 -42.74 10.17
N THR A 431 -69.60 -42.62 8.85
CA THR A 431 -70.82 -42.59 8.05
C THR A 431 -71.02 -43.94 7.38
N VAL A 432 -72.19 -44.54 7.56
CA VAL A 432 -72.50 -45.88 7.06
C VAL A 432 -73.65 -45.82 6.08
N THR A 433 -73.46 -46.48 4.93
CA THR A 433 -74.48 -46.66 3.90
C THR A 433 -74.86 -48.14 3.79
N VAL A 434 -76.16 -48.45 3.89
CA VAL A 434 -76.69 -49.82 3.86
C VAL A 434 -77.79 -49.96 2.80
N GLY A 435 -77.56 -50.85 1.84
CA GLY A 435 -78.54 -51.33 0.88
C GLY A 435 -79.30 -52.55 1.41
N PHE A 436 -80.63 -52.55 1.33
CA PHE A 436 -81.48 -53.61 1.88
C PHE A 436 -82.77 -53.77 1.08
N SER A 437 -83.42 -54.92 1.28
CA SER A 437 -84.75 -55.23 0.78
C SER A 437 -85.57 -55.91 1.86
N VAL A 438 -86.82 -55.50 2.00
CA VAL A 438 -87.78 -56.11 2.92
C VAL A 438 -88.83 -56.83 2.10
N THR A 439 -89.06 -58.10 2.40
CA THR A 439 -90.05 -58.94 1.71
C THR A 439 -90.95 -59.60 2.73
N SER A 440 -92.26 -59.49 2.53
CA SER A 440 -93.27 -60.26 3.25
C SER A 440 -93.81 -61.36 2.33
N GLY A 441 -94.06 -62.56 2.86
CA GLY A 441 -94.59 -63.70 2.09
C GLY A 441 -93.54 -64.51 1.32
N VAL A 442 -92.63 -65.18 2.03
CA VAL A 442 -91.72 -66.21 1.46
C VAL A 442 -92.33 -67.61 1.57
N SER A 443 -91.98 -68.51 0.63
CA SER A 443 -92.54 -69.86 0.50
C SER A 443 -92.45 -70.68 1.80
N GLY A 444 -93.59 -71.14 2.33
CA GLY A 444 -93.70 -71.92 3.58
C GLY A 444 -94.48 -71.26 4.72
N CYS A 445 -94.85 -69.98 4.60
CA CYS A 445 -95.63 -69.23 5.59
C CYS A 445 -96.69 -68.35 4.91
N VAL A 446 -97.95 -68.38 5.36
CA VAL A 446 -99.12 -68.16 4.48
C VAL A 446 -99.78 -66.77 4.62
N GLY A 447 -99.05 -65.69 4.92
CA GLY A 447 -99.68 -64.36 4.90
C GLY A 447 -98.78 -63.15 5.12
N THR A 448 -99.28 -61.99 4.68
CA THR A 448 -98.74 -60.64 4.90
C THR A 448 -98.90 -60.23 6.37
N VAL A 449 -97.93 -59.53 6.96
CA VAL A 449 -97.93 -59.09 8.38
C VAL A 449 -99.25 -58.34 8.69
N PRO A 450 -100.11 -58.75 9.67
CA PRO A 450 -101.47 -58.20 9.74
C PRO A 450 -101.65 -57.00 10.67
N TRP A 451 -100.77 -56.80 11.65
CA TRP A 451 -100.97 -55.79 12.70
C TRP A 451 -99.77 -54.88 12.85
N ASN A 452 -98.78 -55.24 13.69
CA ASN A 452 -97.63 -54.40 13.96
C ASN A 452 -96.33 -55.17 13.73
N GLY A 453 -95.57 -54.78 12.72
CA GLY A 453 -94.22 -55.29 12.46
C GLY A 453 -93.29 -54.17 12.05
N TYR A 454 -92.03 -54.25 12.42
CA TYR A 454 -91.04 -53.24 12.05
C TYR A 454 -89.68 -53.87 11.76
N VAL A 455 -88.94 -53.17 10.92
CA VAL A 455 -87.55 -53.47 10.60
C VAL A 455 -86.70 -52.27 10.97
N ASP A 456 -85.72 -52.52 11.82
CA ASP A 456 -84.76 -51.51 12.27
C ASP A 456 -83.35 -51.88 11.79
N ILE A 457 -82.64 -50.91 11.20
CA ILE A 457 -81.23 -51.00 10.81
C ILE A 457 -80.48 -49.96 11.63
N GLY A 458 -79.65 -50.43 12.55
CA GLY A 458 -79.06 -49.61 13.59
C GLY A 458 -80.16 -48.91 14.41
N PRO A 459 -80.04 -47.61 14.67
CA PRO A 459 -81.07 -46.85 15.39
C PRO A 459 -82.26 -46.43 14.49
N ILE A 460 -82.27 -46.78 13.20
CA ILE A 460 -83.24 -46.24 12.23
C ILE A 460 -84.29 -47.29 11.89
N ARG A 461 -85.56 -46.93 12.09
CA ARG A 461 -86.70 -47.68 11.55
C ARG A 461 -86.86 -47.44 10.06
N VAL A 462 -86.55 -48.45 9.26
CA VAL A 462 -86.58 -48.33 7.80
C VAL A 462 -87.93 -48.69 7.22
N TRP A 463 -88.64 -49.59 7.90
CA TRP A 463 -89.91 -50.11 7.45
C TRP A 463 -90.79 -50.42 8.65
N GLU A 464 -92.07 -50.10 8.55
CA GLU A 464 -93.06 -50.59 9.50
C GLU A 464 -94.40 -50.85 8.85
N TYR A 465 -95.11 -51.80 9.41
CA TYR A 465 -96.49 -52.06 9.14
C TYR A 465 -97.25 -51.89 10.43
N VAL A 466 -98.13 -50.89 10.50
CA VAL A 466 -98.88 -50.56 11.72
C VAL A 466 -100.34 -50.33 11.33
N ASN A 467 -101.27 -51.02 12.01
CA ASN A 467 -102.72 -50.89 11.81
C ASN A 467 -103.18 -51.01 10.34
N GLY A 468 -102.58 -51.90 9.56
CA GLY A 468 -102.97 -52.16 8.16
C GLY A 468 -102.22 -51.36 7.10
N ASN A 469 -101.44 -50.35 7.49
CA ASN A 469 -100.67 -49.51 6.57
C ASN A 469 -99.21 -49.97 6.47
N ASN A 470 -98.75 -50.18 5.24
CA ASN A 470 -97.36 -50.53 4.93
C ASN A 470 -96.57 -49.25 4.59
N THR A 471 -95.67 -48.85 5.48
CA THR A 471 -94.89 -47.61 5.32
C THR A 471 -93.40 -47.92 5.19
N ILE A 472 -92.81 -47.47 4.08
CA ILE A 472 -91.34 -47.41 3.92
C ILE A 472 -90.89 -46.06 4.49
N ASN A 473 -90.41 -46.07 5.73
CA ASN A 473 -89.97 -44.85 6.43
C ASN A 473 -88.66 -44.29 5.85
N ARG A 474 -87.80 -45.17 5.32
CA ARG A 474 -86.57 -44.79 4.61
C ARG A 474 -86.32 -45.76 3.46
N SER A 475 -86.15 -45.23 2.26
CA SER A 475 -85.84 -46.02 1.07
C SER A 475 -84.38 -46.50 1.06
N SER A 476 -84.14 -47.65 0.43
CA SER A 476 -82.79 -48.18 0.27
C SER A 476 -82.03 -47.53 -0.91
N PRO A 477 -80.71 -47.24 -0.80
CA PRO A 477 -79.87 -47.39 0.39
C PRO A 477 -80.04 -46.25 1.39
N ILE A 478 -79.94 -46.55 2.68
CA ILE A 478 -79.91 -45.52 3.73
C ILE A 478 -78.48 -45.15 4.08
N THR A 479 -78.25 -43.87 4.39
CA THR A 479 -76.96 -43.39 4.90
C THR A 479 -77.18 -42.65 6.21
N PHE A 480 -76.38 -42.98 7.23
CA PHE A 480 -76.47 -42.35 8.54
C PHE A 480 -75.13 -42.39 9.27
N GLU A 481 -74.95 -41.49 10.23
CA GLU A 481 -73.78 -41.52 11.12
C GLU A 481 -73.99 -42.56 12.23
N HIS A 482 -73.01 -43.43 12.43
CA HIS A 482 -73.07 -44.46 13.45
C HIS A 482 -72.24 -44.04 14.67
N ALA A 483 -72.87 -44.05 15.84
CA ALA A 483 -72.24 -43.63 17.09
C ALA A 483 -71.04 -44.54 17.45
N LEU A 484 -69.89 -43.91 17.73
CA LEU A 484 -68.60 -44.59 17.92
C LEU A 484 -68.27 -44.90 19.40
N SER A 485 -69.26 -45.16 20.26
CA SER A 485 -69.03 -45.44 21.69
C SER A 485 -69.55 -46.83 22.10
N GLY A 486 -68.86 -47.48 23.05
CA GLY A 486 -69.19 -48.83 23.54
C GLY A 486 -68.54 -49.98 22.75
N SER A 487 -68.96 -51.23 23.02
CA SER A 487 -68.40 -52.47 22.48
C SER A 487 -68.84 -52.80 21.04
N SER A 488 -69.73 -52.00 20.45
CA SER A 488 -70.42 -52.32 19.19
C SER A 488 -69.98 -51.46 17.99
N ARG A 489 -68.88 -50.71 18.10
CA ARG A 489 -68.48 -49.65 17.14
C ARG A 489 -68.31 -50.11 15.69
N ASN A 490 -67.98 -51.38 15.49
CA ASN A 490 -67.76 -51.99 14.17
C ASN A 490 -68.95 -52.85 13.71
N SER A 491 -70.03 -52.88 14.47
CA SER A 491 -71.16 -53.80 14.27
C SER A 491 -72.48 -53.04 14.30
N ILE A 492 -73.20 -53.02 13.18
CA ILE A 492 -74.51 -52.37 13.08
C ILE A 492 -75.60 -53.43 13.28
N PRO A 493 -76.38 -53.36 14.38
CA PRO A 493 -77.44 -54.33 14.59
C PRO A 493 -78.54 -54.11 13.55
N VAL A 494 -79.05 -55.21 13.02
CA VAL A 494 -80.24 -55.25 12.16
C VAL A 494 -81.26 -56.16 12.81
N SER A 495 -82.51 -55.74 12.86
CA SER A 495 -83.54 -56.53 13.50
C SER A 495 -84.89 -56.42 12.82
N ILE A 496 -85.64 -57.51 12.95
CA ILE A 496 -87.04 -57.59 12.56
C ILE A 496 -87.84 -57.96 13.80
N SER A 497 -88.99 -57.34 13.97
CA SER A 497 -89.90 -57.64 15.06
C SER A 497 -91.33 -57.74 14.54
N ILE A 498 -92.03 -58.77 14.99
CA ILE A 498 -93.44 -58.98 14.68
C ILE A 498 -94.17 -59.10 16.03
N SER A 499 -95.17 -58.26 16.24
CA SER A 499 -96.05 -58.32 17.41
C SER A 499 -97.44 -58.79 16.98
N TYR A 500 -97.84 -59.97 17.43
CA TYR A 500 -99.14 -60.54 17.10
C TYR A 500 -99.75 -61.37 18.23
N TYR A 501 -101.08 -61.35 18.32
CA TYR A 501 -101.91 -62.17 19.20
C TYR A 501 -102.97 -62.90 18.35
N GLY A 502 -102.67 -64.12 17.90
CA GLY A 502 -103.58 -64.97 17.11
C GLY A 502 -102.83 -66.13 16.43
N GLY A 503 -103.44 -67.31 16.26
CA GLY A 503 -102.73 -68.56 15.94
C GLY A 503 -102.19 -68.77 14.50
N THR A 504 -101.93 -67.73 13.70
CA THR A 504 -101.53 -67.85 12.27
C THR A 504 -100.08 -67.40 12.02
N GLN A 505 -99.34 -68.10 11.16
CA GLN A 505 -97.91 -67.81 10.88
C GLN A 505 -97.71 -66.70 9.84
N TYR A 506 -96.95 -65.66 10.19
CA TYR A 506 -96.57 -64.56 9.30
C TYR A 506 -95.06 -64.49 9.12
N THR A 507 -94.60 -64.12 7.91
CA THR A 507 -93.17 -63.92 7.65
C THR A 507 -92.80 -62.51 7.26
N LEU A 508 -91.77 -62.00 7.93
CA LEU A 508 -91.02 -60.83 7.54
C LEU A 508 -89.56 -61.25 7.28
N ARG A 509 -89.04 -60.89 6.10
CA ARG A 509 -87.64 -61.09 5.75
C ARG A 509 -86.98 -59.75 5.46
N LEU A 510 -85.85 -59.52 6.10
CA LEU A 510 -84.89 -58.46 5.78
C LEU A 510 -83.66 -59.11 5.13
N THR A 511 -83.31 -58.64 3.94
CA THR A 511 -82.08 -59.01 3.25
C THR A 511 -81.21 -57.77 3.09
N ILE A 512 -79.98 -57.81 3.63
CA ILE A 512 -78.98 -56.75 3.40
C ILE A 512 -78.21 -57.06 2.11
N ASN A 513 -78.31 -56.16 1.13
CA ASN A 513 -77.75 -56.32 -0.21
C ASN A 513 -76.35 -55.73 -0.34
N SER A 514 -76.07 -54.65 0.39
CA SER A 514 -74.75 -54.01 0.44
C SER A 514 -74.58 -53.25 1.75
N ALA A 515 -73.35 -53.17 2.24
CA ALA A 515 -73.01 -52.31 3.36
C ALA A 515 -71.60 -51.74 3.17
N SER A 516 -71.48 -50.43 3.32
CA SER A 516 -70.22 -49.70 3.25
C SER A 516 -70.15 -48.68 4.36
N ARG A 517 -68.96 -48.46 4.92
CA ARG A 517 -68.72 -47.36 5.86
C ARG A 517 -67.55 -46.51 5.43
N SER A 518 -67.62 -45.22 5.70
CA SER A 518 -66.54 -44.26 5.52
C SER A 518 -66.12 -43.70 6.88
N VAL A 519 -64.82 -43.74 7.17
CA VAL A 519 -64.28 -43.41 8.49
C VAL A 519 -63.19 -42.33 8.39
N ILE A 520 -63.26 -41.34 9.29
CA ILE A 520 -62.33 -40.21 9.38
C ILE A 520 -61.46 -40.34 10.65
N PHE A 521 -60.15 -40.51 10.46
CA PHE A 521 -59.15 -40.82 11.51
C PHE A 521 -58.49 -39.55 12.07
N ASN A 522 -58.15 -39.55 13.36
CA ASN A 522 -57.22 -38.58 13.97
C ASN A 522 -55.91 -39.30 14.33
N ASP A 523 -54.79 -38.85 13.76
CA ASP A 523 -53.48 -39.50 13.95
C ASP A 523 -52.86 -39.17 15.32
N SER A 524 -52.62 -40.21 16.11
CA SER A 524 -51.36 -40.34 16.85
C SER A 524 -51.15 -41.82 17.17
N SER A 525 -50.08 -42.36 16.60
CA SER A 525 -49.44 -43.65 16.86
C SER A 525 -49.93 -44.89 16.09
N SER A 526 -49.10 -45.23 15.09
CA SER A 526 -48.48 -46.54 14.92
C SER A 526 -49.39 -47.76 14.70
N ALA A 527 -49.45 -48.23 13.45
CA ALA A 527 -48.63 -49.35 12.98
C ALA A 527 -49.36 -50.32 12.02
N THR A 528 -48.53 -50.92 11.15
CA THR A 528 -48.67 -52.23 10.49
C THR A 528 -49.55 -52.40 9.25
N SER A 529 -48.85 -52.35 8.11
CA SER A 529 -48.63 -53.49 7.19
C SER A 529 -49.71 -53.93 6.19
N GLN A 530 -49.18 -54.24 5.00
CA GLN A 530 -49.58 -55.26 4.02
C GLN A 530 -50.36 -54.87 2.74
N ALA A 531 -49.63 -55.17 1.64
CA ALA A 531 -50.07 -55.93 0.48
C ALA A 531 -50.88 -55.23 -0.64
N THR A 532 -50.13 -54.82 -1.67
CA THR A 532 -50.26 -55.25 -3.08
C THR A 532 -51.66 -55.66 -3.62
N SER A 533 -52.09 -55.03 -4.71
CA SER A 533 -52.18 -55.67 -6.04
C SER A 533 -52.76 -54.72 -7.11
N LYS A 534 -52.27 -54.92 -8.34
CA LYS A 534 -52.54 -54.17 -9.57
C LYS A 534 -54.01 -54.28 -10.02
N THR A 535 -54.49 -53.31 -10.81
CA THR A 535 -54.74 -53.42 -12.27
C THR A 535 -55.65 -52.29 -12.80
N GLY A 536 -55.44 -51.86 -14.06
CA GLY A 536 -56.54 -51.34 -14.89
C GLY A 536 -56.42 -49.92 -15.47
N SER A 537 -55.68 -49.80 -16.58
CA SER A 537 -55.98 -49.07 -17.83
C SER A 537 -56.82 -47.78 -17.86
N ALA A 538 -56.27 -46.71 -18.48
CA ALA A 538 -56.99 -45.84 -19.43
C ALA A 538 -56.00 -45.02 -20.31
N SER A 539 -56.39 -44.81 -21.56
CA SER A 539 -55.61 -44.32 -22.71
C SER A 539 -55.38 -42.80 -22.77
N LYS A 540 -54.27 -42.41 -23.44
CA LYS A 540 -53.94 -41.04 -23.89
C LYS A 540 -54.72 -40.65 -25.16
N THR A 541 -54.95 -39.34 -25.35
CA THR A 541 -54.63 -38.59 -26.59
C THR A 541 -54.65 -37.06 -26.35
N GLY A 542 -53.69 -36.34 -26.94
CA GLY A 542 -53.80 -34.91 -27.24
C GLY A 542 -52.52 -34.09 -27.09
N SER A 543 -51.72 -33.97 -28.15
CA SER A 543 -50.60 -33.02 -28.28
C SER A 543 -50.97 -31.95 -29.31
N ALA A 544 -50.68 -30.68 -29.04
CA ALA A 544 -50.58 -29.63 -30.05
C ALA A 544 -49.54 -28.57 -29.62
N SER A 545 -48.44 -28.48 -30.36
CA SER A 545 -47.45 -27.41 -30.31
C SER A 545 -47.64 -26.49 -31.51
N LYS A 546 -47.76 -25.17 -31.30
CA LYS A 546 -47.64 -24.15 -32.34
C LYS A 546 -46.30 -23.44 -32.20
N SER A 547 -45.44 -23.59 -33.21
CA SER A 547 -44.28 -22.72 -33.47
C SER A 547 -44.72 -21.56 -34.37
N GLY A 548 -44.34 -20.34 -34.02
CA GLY A 548 -44.48 -19.17 -34.89
C GLY A 548 -43.35 -18.19 -34.65
N THR A 549 -42.52 -17.97 -35.67
CA THR A 549 -41.54 -16.88 -35.77
C THR A 549 -42.27 -15.56 -36.00
N VAL A 550 -41.92 -14.52 -35.23
CA VAL A 550 -42.44 -13.15 -35.42
C VAL A 550 -41.26 -12.21 -35.66
N THR A 551 -41.12 -11.73 -36.89
CA THR A 551 -40.24 -10.62 -37.27
C THR A 551 -41.01 -9.31 -37.07
N LYS A 552 -40.49 -8.40 -36.25
CA LYS A 552 -40.94 -7.00 -36.22
C LYS A 552 -39.74 -6.07 -36.38
N THR A 553 -39.71 -5.36 -37.50
CA THR A 553 -38.93 -4.15 -37.75
C THR A 553 -39.77 -2.93 -37.36
N GLY A 554 -39.29 -2.14 -36.41
CA GLY A 554 -39.90 -0.86 -36.01
C GLY A 554 -39.27 -0.31 -34.74
N GLU A 555 -38.78 0.93 -34.80
CA GLU A 555 -38.23 1.67 -33.66
C GLU A 555 -39.33 1.90 -32.60
N ALA A 556 -39.02 1.64 -31.33
CA ALA A 556 -39.91 1.91 -30.21
C ALA A 556 -39.18 2.69 -29.11
N THR A 557 -39.58 3.94 -28.90
CA THR A 557 -39.25 4.77 -27.75
C THR A 557 -40.02 4.31 -26.52
N LYS A 558 -39.32 4.17 -25.39
CA LYS A 558 -39.81 3.60 -24.12
C LYS A 558 -40.56 4.60 -23.24
N SER A 559 -41.50 4.10 -22.43
CA SER A 559 -41.54 4.39 -21.00
C SER A 559 -42.39 3.36 -20.24
N GLY A 560 -41.74 2.62 -19.33
CA GLY A 560 -42.39 1.65 -18.45
C GLY A 560 -41.35 0.76 -17.76
N THR A 561 -41.33 0.79 -16.42
CA THR A 561 -40.50 -0.07 -15.56
C THR A 561 -40.92 -1.53 -15.69
N VAL A 562 -39.96 -2.40 -16.01
CA VAL A 562 -40.17 -3.86 -16.09
C VAL A 562 -39.14 -4.55 -15.19
N THR A 563 -39.60 -5.18 -14.12
CA THR A 563 -38.86 -6.17 -13.34
C THR A 563 -38.98 -7.53 -14.05
N LYS A 564 -37.85 -8.12 -14.47
CA LYS A 564 -37.77 -9.52 -14.91
C LYS A 564 -36.58 -10.21 -14.26
N THR A 565 -36.85 -11.30 -13.56
CA THR A 565 -35.91 -12.32 -13.13
C THR A 565 -35.80 -13.38 -14.22
N GLY A 566 -34.61 -13.53 -14.81
CA GLY A 566 -34.32 -14.53 -15.85
C GLY A 566 -33.04 -14.19 -16.60
N SER A 567 -32.09 -15.11 -16.60
CA SER A 567 -30.74 -15.00 -17.16
C SER A 567 -30.78 -14.64 -18.66
N ALA A 568 -30.15 -13.53 -19.02
CA ALA A 568 -29.96 -13.11 -20.40
C ALA A 568 -28.48 -13.30 -20.81
N SER A 569 -28.20 -14.26 -21.68
CA SER A 569 -26.94 -14.34 -22.41
C SER A 569 -26.94 -13.31 -23.55
N LYS A 570 -26.23 -12.20 -23.38
CA LYS A 570 -25.92 -11.27 -24.48
C LYS A 570 -24.70 -11.79 -25.24
N SER A 571 -24.91 -12.32 -26.44
CA SER A 571 -23.87 -12.43 -27.47
C SER A 571 -24.06 -11.27 -28.45
N GLY A 572 -23.48 -10.12 -28.12
CA GLY A 572 -23.41 -8.95 -28.99
C GLY A 572 -22.22 -8.12 -28.57
N THR A 573 -21.30 -7.86 -29.49
CA THR A 573 -20.14 -6.99 -29.27
C THR A 573 -20.62 -5.61 -28.84
N ALA A 574 -20.28 -5.23 -27.61
CA ALA A 574 -20.55 -3.89 -27.10
C ALA A 574 -19.50 -2.93 -27.66
N THR A 575 -19.83 -2.22 -28.75
CA THR A 575 -19.03 -1.07 -29.17
C THR A 575 -19.41 0.11 -28.28
N LYS A 576 -18.61 0.39 -27.25
CA LYS A 576 -18.66 1.68 -26.55
C LYS A 576 -18.12 2.74 -27.50
N THR A 577 -18.98 3.45 -28.22
CA THR A 577 -18.67 4.77 -28.79
C THR A 577 -18.94 5.83 -27.74
N GLY A 578 -18.17 5.80 -26.66
CA GLY A 578 -17.91 7.00 -25.89
C GLY A 578 -16.61 7.57 -26.45
N THR A 579 -16.61 8.82 -26.91
CA THR A 579 -15.37 9.58 -27.02
C THR A 579 -14.81 9.69 -25.60
N VAL A 580 -13.94 8.75 -25.23
CA VAL A 580 -13.08 8.93 -24.09
C VAL A 580 -12.10 9.99 -24.53
N THR A 581 -12.20 11.18 -23.96
CA THR A 581 -11.10 12.14 -24.01
C THR A 581 -9.98 11.51 -23.19
N LEU A 582 -9.16 10.68 -23.85
CA LEU A 582 -7.95 10.09 -23.26
C LEU A 582 -6.93 11.25 -23.14
N SER A 583 -7.02 11.99 -22.02
CA SER A 583 -5.96 12.90 -21.60
C SER A 583 -4.68 12.11 -21.33
N GLY A 584 -3.52 12.70 -21.66
CA GLY A 584 -2.21 12.05 -21.60
C GLY A 584 -1.48 12.12 -22.94
N ASN A 585 -0.16 12.26 -22.94
CA ASN A 585 0.67 12.38 -24.15
C ASN A 585 1.50 11.11 -24.44
N SER A 586 1.40 10.07 -23.60
CA SER A 586 1.96 8.74 -23.83
C SER A 586 0.91 7.61 -23.76
N VAL A 587 1.30 6.40 -24.18
CA VAL A 587 0.46 5.18 -24.02
C VAL A 587 0.28 4.88 -22.53
N ALA A 588 1.34 5.01 -21.74
CA ALA A 588 1.32 4.74 -20.31
C ALA A 588 0.37 5.65 -19.52
N ASN A 589 0.32 6.97 -19.75
CA ASN A 589 -0.65 7.84 -19.04
C ASN A 589 -2.08 7.35 -19.28
N THR A 590 -2.34 6.90 -20.51
CA THR A 590 -3.69 6.54 -20.93
C THR A 590 -4.14 5.20 -20.36
N LEU A 591 -3.24 4.21 -20.31
CA LEU A 591 -3.57 2.85 -19.86
C LEU A 591 -3.36 2.64 -18.36
N VAL A 592 -2.38 3.32 -17.76
CA VAL A 592 -1.95 3.11 -16.37
C VAL A 592 -2.32 4.30 -15.48
N GLY A 593 -2.45 5.50 -16.04
CA GLY A 593 -2.76 6.74 -15.33
C GLY A 593 -1.56 7.68 -15.20
N ASP A 594 -1.83 8.91 -14.77
CA ASP A 594 -0.88 10.03 -14.83
C ASP A 594 0.29 9.95 -13.83
N LYS A 595 0.18 9.12 -12.78
CA LYS A 595 1.19 9.08 -11.71
C LYS A 595 1.30 7.70 -11.07
N ILE A 596 2.51 7.15 -11.05
CA ILE A 596 2.88 5.97 -10.28
C ILE A 596 3.68 6.41 -9.05
N LEU A 597 3.30 5.88 -7.89
CA LEU A 597 3.92 6.18 -6.60
C LEU A 597 4.54 4.91 -6.02
N ILE A 598 5.81 4.96 -5.65
CA ILE A 598 6.55 3.80 -5.15
C ILE A 598 7.04 4.08 -3.73
N SER A 599 6.84 3.11 -2.84
CA SER A 599 7.45 3.09 -1.51
C SER A 599 8.61 2.11 -1.52
N GLY A 600 9.66 2.37 -0.73
CA GLY A 600 10.83 1.50 -0.70
C GLY A 600 11.96 2.05 0.15
N GLU A 601 13.06 1.30 0.18
CA GLU A 601 14.26 1.64 0.93
C GLU A 601 15.38 2.02 -0.03
N GLY A 602 15.98 3.19 0.15
CA GLY A 602 17.00 3.79 -0.72
C GLY A 602 18.36 3.07 -0.69
N TYR A 603 19.45 3.84 -0.65
CA TYR A 603 20.80 3.30 -0.72
C TYR A 603 21.04 2.14 0.25
N ARG A 604 21.54 1.04 -0.33
CA ARG A 604 22.09 -0.07 0.42
C ARG A 604 23.60 0.09 0.51
N ASP A 605 24.15 -0.15 1.69
CA ASP A 605 25.59 -0.25 1.87
C ASP A 605 26.16 -1.43 1.06
N ASP A 606 27.46 -1.39 0.80
CA ASP A 606 28.16 -2.42 0.07
C ASP A 606 28.27 -3.73 0.88
N GLY A 607 28.82 -4.77 0.25
CA GLY A 607 29.03 -6.07 0.89
C GLY A 607 30.03 -6.05 2.06
N SER A 608 30.79 -4.97 2.22
CA SER A 608 31.77 -4.78 3.30
C SER A 608 31.21 -3.98 4.46
N GLY A 609 30.13 -3.22 4.24
CA GLY A 609 29.59 -2.28 5.22
C GLY A 609 30.44 -1.01 5.34
N THR A 610 31.00 -0.51 4.23
CA THR A 610 31.97 0.60 4.23
C THR A 610 31.44 1.86 4.95
N TYR A 611 30.15 2.15 4.83
CA TYR A 611 29.57 3.37 5.41
C TYR A 611 28.89 3.13 6.76
N THR A 612 28.25 1.97 6.93
CA THR A 612 27.41 1.64 8.07
C THR A 612 28.08 0.74 9.11
N GLY A 613 29.22 0.13 8.76
CA GLY A 613 29.86 -0.94 9.50
C GLY A 613 29.12 -2.29 9.41
N SER A 614 28.07 -2.41 8.59
CA SER A 614 27.28 -3.62 8.42
C SER A 614 26.99 -3.88 6.95
N ALA A 615 27.41 -5.04 6.45
CA ALA A 615 27.22 -5.42 5.06
C ALA A 615 25.74 -5.34 4.64
N ASN A 616 25.48 -4.75 3.47
CA ASN A 616 24.14 -4.66 2.87
C ASN A 616 23.08 -3.96 3.75
N ALA A 617 23.50 -3.17 4.74
CA ALA A 617 22.60 -2.42 5.61
C ALA A 617 21.95 -1.25 4.85
N LEU A 618 20.83 -0.73 5.37
CA LEU A 618 20.21 0.48 4.83
C LEU A 618 21.02 1.70 5.30
N ILE A 619 21.34 2.61 4.38
CA ILE A 619 22.00 3.87 4.73
C ILE A 619 20.91 4.88 5.15
N GLU A 620 20.64 4.93 6.46
CA GLU A 620 19.61 5.80 7.04
C GLU A 620 20.07 6.62 8.26
N ARG A 621 21.09 6.18 9.01
CA ARG A 621 21.58 6.96 10.17
C ARG A 621 22.34 8.21 9.67
N PRO A 622 22.17 9.40 10.30
CA PRO A 622 22.74 10.64 9.76
C PRO A 622 24.24 10.60 9.44
N ASP A 623 25.09 10.07 10.32
CA ASP A 623 26.54 9.92 10.07
C ASP A 623 26.85 9.02 8.86
N HIS A 624 26.10 7.93 8.68
CA HIS A 624 26.25 7.05 7.52
C HIS A 624 25.83 7.76 6.23
N VAL A 625 24.70 8.47 6.27
CA VAL A 625 24.20 9.25 5.12
C VAL A 625 25.22 10.33 4.73
N PHE A 626 25.78 11.06 5.69
CA PHE A 626 26.81 12.06 5.40
C PHE A 626 28.07 11.44 4.79
N LYS A 627 28.59 10.33 5.35
CA LYS A 627 29.76 9.62 4.80
C LYS A 627 29.53 9.21 3.35
N HIS A 628 28.43 8.51 3.09
CA HIS A 628 28.09 8.03 1.75
C HIS A 628 27.83 9.18 0.77
N PHE A 629 27.10 10.22 1.19
CA PHE A 629 26.82 11.37 0.33
C PHE A 629 28.11 12.10 -0.04
N ILE A 630 29.00 12.37 0.92
CA ILE A 630 30.25 13.09 0.70
C ILE A 630 31.18 12.31 -0.27
N ASP A 631 31.25 10.99 -0.09
CA ASP A 631 32.13 10.13 -0.87
C ASP A 631 31.58 9.84 -2.28
N VAL A 632 30.39 9.24 -2.35
CA VAL A 632 29.82 8.70 -3.60
C VAL A 632 29.20 9.78 -4.47
N LEU A 633 28.43 10.69 -3.85
CA LEU A 633 27.69 11.70 -4.61
C LEU A 633 28.52 12.96 -4.79
N TYR A 634 29.04 13.53 -3.71
CA TYR A 634 29.71 14.82 -3.74
C TYR A 634 31.14 14.73 -4.31
N GLY A 635 31.72 13.52 -4.37
CA GLY A 635 32.98 13.23 -5.02
C GLY A 635 34.22 13.65 -4.22
N PHE A 636 34.12 13.69 -2.89
CA PHE A 636 35.27 13.69 -1.99
C PHE A 636 35.72 12.25 -1.72
N ALA A 637 36.90 12.03 -1.15
CA ALA A 637 37.28 10.70 -0.70
C ALA A 637 36.88 10.47 0.76
N LEU A 638 36.64 9.23 1.17
CA LEU A 638 36.51 8.87 2.59
C LEU A 638 37.71 9.32 3.45
N SER A 639 38.91 9.43 2.88
CA SER A 639 40.09 9.96 3.56
C SER A 639 39.99 11.46 3.86
N ASP A 640 39.08 12.19 3.21
CA ASP A 640 38.77 13.58 3.50
C ASP A 640 37.70 13.71 4.59
N ILE A 641 37.35 12.63 5.31
CA ILE A 641 36.42 12.64 6.44
C ILE A 641 37.17 12.37 7.74
N ASP A 642 36.99 13.25 8.74
CA ASP A 642 37.51 12.99 10.07
C ASP A 642 36.70 11.88 10.75
N THR A 643 37.28 10.69 10.78
CA THR A 643 36.62 9.48 11.31
C THR A 643 36.27 9.64 12.80
N THR A 644 37.04 10.42 13.55
CA THR A 644 36.83 10.61 14.99
C THR A 644 35.52 11.37 15.28
N SER A 645 35.32 12.52 14.64
CA SER A 645 34.10 13.32 14.81
C SER A 645 32.86 12.58 14.34
N PHE A 646 32.93 11.90 13.20
CA PHE A 646 31.81 11.12 12.68
C PHE A 646 31.43 9.94 13.58
N ASN A 647 32.42 9.21 14.13
CA ASN A 647 32.14 8.11 15.06
C ASN A 647 31.53 8.61 16.37
N ALA A 648 32.01 9.74 16.89
CA ALA A 648 31.44 10.37 18.08
C ALA A 648 29.99 10.81 17.85
N ALA A 649 29.69 11.45 16.71
CA ALA A 649 28.33 11.82 16.33
C ALA A 649 27.44 10.60 16.13
N GLY A 650 27.94 9.56 15.46
CA GLY A 650 27.24 8.28 15.22
C GLY A 650 26.76 7.60 16.49
N ALA A 651 27.61 7.54 17.52
CA ALA A 651 27.23 7.00 18.83
C ALA A 651 26.10 7.79 19.49
N LEU A 652 26.12 9.12 19.37
CA LEU A 652 25.07 9.99 19.91
C LEU A 652 23.76 9.86 19.13
N TYR A 653 23.80 9.76 17.79
CA TYR A 653 22.61 9.51 16.97
C TYR A 653 21.93 8.18 17.29
N ALA A 654 22.72 7.13 17.54
CA ALA A 654 22.20 5.82 17.90
C ALA A 654 21.47 5.85 19.27
N ALA A 655 21.92 6.69 20.19
CA ALA A 655 21.37 6.80 21.54
C ALA A 655 20.33 7.93 21.73
N ALA A 656 20.18 8.85 20.76
CA ALA A 656 19.38 10.06 20.93
C ALA A 656 17.88 9.80 21.19
N ILE A 657 17.32 8.73 20.61
CA ILE A 657 15.95 8.26 20.82
C ILE A 657 15.92 6.73 20.74
N SER A 658 14.82 6.10 21.17
CA SER A 658 14.62 4.67 20.93
C SER A 658 14.67 4.34 19.43
N GLY A 659 15.55 3.42 19.04
CA GLY A 659 15.81 3.07 17.64
C GLY A 659 16.77 4.00 16.90
N GLY A 660 17.29 5.05 17.56
CA GLY A 660 18.24 6.01 17.01
C GLY A 660 17.64 6.96 15.96
N TYR A 661 18.43 7.93 15.53
CA TYR A 661 18.06 8.83 14.43
C TYR A 661 18.09 8.12 13.07
N LYS A 662 17.07 8.39 12.25
CA LYS A 662 16.93 7.83 10.92
C LYS A 662 16.44 8.91 9.96
N PHE A 663 17.23 9.17 8.94
CA PHE A 663 16.83 9.96 7.79
C PHE A 663 16.13 9.09 6.75
N ALA A 664 15.14 9.68 6.10
CA ALA A 664 14.51 9.11 4.93
C ALA A 664 13.97 10.23 4.02
N PHE A 665 14.51 10.34 2.81
CA PHE A 665 14.15 11.39 1.86
C PHE A 665 14.45 10.99 0.42
N CYS A 666 13.78 11.68 -0.51
CA CYS A 666 14.03 11.63 -1.94
C CYS A 666 14.53 13.00 -2.42
N ILE A 667 15.63 13.01 -3.17
CA ILE A 667 16.11 14.17 -3.91
C ILE A 667 15.59 14.03 -5.34
N SER A 668 14.54 14.79 -5.66
CA SER A 668 13.90 14.82 -6.99
C SER A 668 13.95 16.21 -7.64
N SER A 669 14.75 17.12 -7.07
CA SER A 669 14.96 18.47 -7.57
C SER A 669 16.45 18.83 -7.54
N GLU A 670 16.80 19.89 -8.26
CA GLU A 670 18.17 20.39 -8.25
C GLU A 670 18.55 20.89 -6.84
N ILE A 671 19.73 20.49 -6.37
CA ILE A 671 20.30 20.89 -5.08
C ILE A 671 21.71 21.42 -5.26
N LYS A 672 22.10 22.32 -4.35
CA LYS A 672 23.49 22.66 -4.11
C LYS A 672 24.01 21.82 -2.92
N PRO A 673 24.94 20.87 -3.12
CA PRO A 673 25.35 19.92 -2.08
C PRO A 673 25.76 20.56 -0.75
N SER A 674 26.63 21.58 -0.77
CA SER A 674 27.08 22.23 0.46
C SER A 674 25.94 22.80 1.32
N LYS A 675 24.96 23.43 0.66
CA LYS A 675 23.77 23.99 1.31
C LYS A 675 22.85 22.87 1.81
N TYR A 676 22.59 21.87 0.97
CA TYR A 676 21.72 20.76 1.30
C TYR A 676 22.24 19.94 2.48
N LEU A 677 23.54 19.63 2.50
CA LEU A 677 24.18 18.94 3.63
C LEU A 677 24.11 19.76 4.93
N SER A 678 24.20 21.08 4.85
CA SER A 678 24.04 21.97 6.02
C SER A 678 22.60 21.95 6.55
N GLU A 679 21.60 21.90 5.65
CA GLU A 679 20.18 21.78 6.01
C GLU A 679 19.86 20.39 6.62
N LEU A 680 20.50 19.33 6.13
CA LEU A 680 20.42 18.01 6.76
C LEU A 680 21.08 18.00 8.14
N ALA A 681 22.23 18.64 8.31
CA ALA A 681 22.93 18.70 9.59
C ALA A 681 22.06 19.39 10.67
N PHE A 682 21.33 20.44 10.29
CA PHE A 682 20.34 21.08 11.17
C PHE A 682 19.24 20.10 11.63
N GLN A 683 18.73 19.25 10.72
CA GLN A 683 17.70 18.26 11.00
C GLN A 683 18.17 17.09 11.89
N CYS A 684 19.47 16.92 12.11
CA CYS A 684 20.00 15.98 13.11
C CYS A 684 20.74 16.67 14.27
N ARG A 685 20.44 17.94 14.57
CA ARG A 685 21.06 18.70 15.68
C ARG A 685 22.59 18.76 15.58
N SER A 686 23.11 19.01 14.38
CA SER A 686 24.53 18.91 14.14
C SER A 686 25.05 20.05 13.28
N THR A 687 26.36 20.23 13.30
CA THR A 687 27.07 21.09 12.35
C THR A 687 27.99 20.23 11.50
N LEU A 688 28.00 20.50 10.19
CA LEU A 688 28.90 19.86 9.24
C LEU A 688 29.82 20.93 8.66
N LYS A 689 31.13 20.69 8.70
CA LYS A 689 32.15 21.66 8.26
C LYS A 689 33.24 20.95 7.48
N TYR A 690 33.72 21.56 6.40
CA TYR A 690 34.98 21.20 5.76
C TYR A 690 36.10 22.15 6.23
N ASP A 691 37.16 21.61 6.83
CA ASP A 691 38.27 22.38 7.38
C ASP A 691 39.60 21.63 7.31
N LYS A 692 40.69 22.33 7.00
CA LYS A 692 42.04 21.76 6.87
C LYS A 692 42.13 20.45 6.06
N GLY A 693 41.24 20.29 5.08
CA GLY A 693 41.15 19.10 4.23
C GLY A 693 40.24 17.98 4.73
N PHE A 694 39.52 18.17 5.84
CA PHE A 694 38.64 17.17 6.42
C PHE A 694 37.22 17.67 6.66
N TRP A 695 36.24 16.79 6.44
CA TRP A 695 34.87 16.97 6.90
C TRP A 695 34.74 16.57 8.36
N TYR A 696 34.17 17.47 9.16
CA TYR A 696 33.86 17.26 10.57
C TYR A 696 32.36 17.30 10.78
N LEU A 697 31.84 16.34 11.55
CA LEU A 697 30.45 16.25 11.94
C LEU A 697 30.34 16.35 13.47
N ASN A 698 29.74 17.42 13.96
CA ASN A 698 29.63 17.68 15.40
C ASN A 698 28.16 17.69 15.83
N TYR A 699 27.78 16.71 16.66
CA TYR A 699 26.46 16.66 17.30
C TYR A 699 26.34 17.66 18.46
N LEU A 700 25.19 18.29 18.62
CA LEU A 700 24.88 19.25 19.67
C LEU A 700 23.95 18.60 20.72
N PRO A 701 24.48 18.14 21.88
CA PRO A 701 23.69 17.48 22.92
C PRO A 701 22.79 18.44 23.71
N ASP A 702 21.87 17.91 24.51
CA ASP A 702 20.96 18.73 25.34
C ASP A 702 21.65 19.32 26.55
N THR A 703 22.63 18.61 27.08
CA THR A 703 23.46 19.06 28.19
C THR A 703 24.79 19.52 27.64
N ALA A 704 25.26 20.67 28.16
CA ALA A 704 26.56 21.20 27.83
C ALA A 704 27.65 20.12 27.99
N PRO A 705 28.39 19.80 26.92
CA PRO A 705 29.57 18.95 27.01
C PRO A 705 30.58 19.46 28.03
N ALA A 706 31.53 18.61 28.41
CA ALA A 706 32.70 19.06 29.14
C ALA A 706 33.38 20.20 28.37
N ALA A 707 33.75 21.27 29.10
CA ALA A 707 34.44 22.38 28.48
C ALA A 707 35.83 21.89 28.05
N ILE A 708 36.16 22.13 26.78
CA ILE A 708 37.48 21.79 26.24
C ILE A 708 38.54 22.70 26.86
N LYS A 709 38.16 23.94 27.21
CA LYS A 709 39.05 24.91 27.84
C LYS A 709 38.26 25.87 28.72
N THR A 710 38.93 26.41 29.73
CA THR A 710 38.46 27.56 30.51
C THR A 710 39.23 28.78 30.07
N ILE A 711 38.53 29.82 29.63
CA ILE A 711 39.15 31.08 29.20
C ILE A 711 39.21 32.05 30.38
N ASN A 712 40.43 32.41 30.75
CA ASN A 712 40.73 33.30 31.86
C ASN A 712 40.98 34.72 31.37
N ARG A 713 40.86 35.71 32.27
CA ARG A 713 41.14 37.12 31.94
C ARG A 713 42.52 37.35 31.32
N LYS A 714 43.52 36.56 31.71
CA LYS A 714 44.91 36.66 31.20
C LYS A 714 45.07 36.18 29.75
N GLU A 715 44.13 35.39 29.26
CA GLU A 715 44.15 34.80 27.92
C GLU A 715 43.45 35.69 26.87
N ILE A 716 42.78 36.75 27.32
CA ILE A 716 42.12 37.72 26.45
C ILE A 716 43.18 38.62 25.79
N ALA A 717 43.06 38.80 24.48
CA ALA A 717 43.99 39.59 23.71
C ALA A 717 43.75 41.11 23.76
N GLY A 718 44.84 41.87 23.73
CA GLY A 718 44.84 43.34 23.66
C GLY A 718 44.91 44.05 25.02
N GLN A 719 45.49 45.26 25.02
CA GLN A 719 45.74 46.08 26.23
C GLN A 719 44.48 46.44 27.03
N TYR A 720 43.30 46.35 26.40
CA TYR A 720 41.98 46.54 27.01
C TYR A 720 41.01 45.39 26.72
N GLY A 721 41.55 44.20 26.44
CA GLY A 721 40.77 42.99 26.20
C GLY A 721 39.78 42.74 27.35
N LYS A 722 38.50 42.57 27.03
CA LYS A 722 37.43 42.28 27.99
C LYS A 722 36.44 41.30 27.39
N PHE A 723 35.77 40.54 28.26
CA PHE A 723 34.55 39.86 27.88
C PHE A 723 33.44 40.89 27.68
N ALA A 724 32.92 40.99 26.46
CA ALA A 724 31.72 41.75 26.15
C ALA A 724 30.52 40.81 26.21
N PHE A 725 29.55 41.12 27.08
CA PHE A 725 28.35 40.31 27.26
C PHE A 725 27.14 41.05 26.71
N HIS A 726 26.35 40.38 25.90
CA HIS A 726 25.01 40.81 25.51
C HIS A 726 24.06 39.62 25.55
N LYS A 727 22.75 39.86 25.44
CA LYS A 727 21.76 38.78 25.36
C LYS A 727 21.28 38.68 23.93
N SER A 728 20.86 37.48 23.51
CA SER A 728 20.15 37.32 22.25
C SER A 728 18.91 38.21 22.21
N ASP A 729 18.61 38.73 21.03
CA ASP A 729 17.54 39.71 20.90
C ASP A 729 16.19 39.13 21.32
N SER A 730 15.40 39.96 21.99
CA SER A 730 14.08 39.55 22.46
C SER A 730 13.11 39.26 21.31
N VAL A 731 13.40 39.71 20.09
CA VAL A 731 12.62 39.40 18.88
C VAL A 731 12.84 37.96 18.39
N ASP A 732 14.00 37.37 18.68
CA ASP A 732 14.33 36.00 18.26
C ASP A 732 13.73 34.93 19.17
N ILE A 733 13.10 35.33 20.27
CA ILE A 733 12.44 34.41 21.20
C ILE A 733 11.30 33.68 20.48
N ALA A 734 11.36 32.35 20.51
CA ALA A 734 10.28 31.48 20.08
C ALA A 734 10.03 30.41 21.14
N ASN A 735 8.79 30.30 21.59
CA ASN A 735 8.40 29.42 22.71
C ASN A 735 7.16 28.57 22.40
N ASP A 736 6.65 28.65 21.16
CA ASP A 736 5.62 27.78 20.62
C ASP A 736 6.04 27.29 19.23
N LEU A 737 6.75 26.18 19.19
CA LEU A 737 7.35 25.69 17.95
C LEU A 737 6.47 24.63 17.31
N THR A 738 6.33 24.69 16.00
CA THR A 738 5.71 23.64 15.18
C THR A 738 6.70 23.19 14.11
N ALA A 739 6.78 21.91 13.84
CA ALA A 739 7.51 21.37 12.71
C ALA A 739 6.62 20.49 11.87
N LYS A 740 6.64 20.72 10.56
CA LYS A 740 6.08 19.80 9.58
C LYS A 740 7.18 18.82 9.17
N PHE A 741 6.85 17.54 9.15
CA PHE A 741 7.79 16.47 8.81
C PHE A 741 7.06 15.38 8.04
N LYS A 742 7.78 14.35 7.57
CA LYS A 742 7.22 13.29 6.72
C LYS A 742 6.60 13.86 5.45
N GLU A 743 7.46 14.44 4.61
CA GLU A 743 7.07 15.03 3.33
C GLU A 743 6.21 14.06 2.51
N ASN A 744 5.14 14.60 1.92
CA ASN A 744 4.16 13.87 1.14
C ASN A 744 4.50 13.93 -0.35
N TYR A 745 5.40 13.03 -0.79
CA TYR A 745 5.78 12.94 -2.20
C TYR A 745 4.60 12.58 -3.13
N GLY A 746 3.60 11.86 -2.60
CA GLY A 746 2.40 11.45 -3.34
C GLY A 746 1.42 12.59 -3.59
N GLY A 747 1.51 13.72 -2.89
CA GLY A 747 0.54 14.82 -2.95
C GLY A 747 0.37 15.46 -4.32
N ASP A 748 -0.81 16.05 -4.54
CA ASP A 748 -1.22 16.63 -5.84
C ASP A 748 -1.13 18.15 -5.90
N GLY A 749 -0.61 18.78 -4.85
CA GLY A 749 -0.49 20.23 -4.74
C GLY A 749 -1.82 20.98 -4.58
N TYR A 750 -2.95 20.46 -5.08
CA TYR A 750 -4.24 21.16 -5.08
C TYR A 750 -5.09 20.93 -3.83
N ASN A 751 -5.13 19.70 -3.27
CA ASN A 751 -6.01 19.34 -2.14
C ASN A 751 -5.34 18.55 -1.01
N ASN A 752 -4.07 18.15 -1.16
CA ASN A 752 -3.35 17.33 -0.18
C ASN A 752 -2.29 18.16 0.54
N SER A 753 -2.19 17.97 1.87
CA SER A 753 -1.08 18.52 2.65
C SER A 753 0.25 18.02 2.09
N GLY A 754 1.19 18.94 1.85
CA GLY A 754 2.57 18.60 1.46
C GLY A 754 3.33 17.82 2.54
N TRP A 755 2.73 17.65 3.72
CA TRP A 755 3.33 17.02 4.89
C TRP A 755 2.33 16.09 5.56
N LEU A 756 2.78 14.91 5.98
CA LEU A 756 1.96 13.89 6.65
C LEU A 756 2.10 13.93 8.18
N GLY A 757 3.13 14.60 8.70
CA GLY A 757 3.43 14.67 10.13
C GLY A 757 3.54 16.09 10.64
N THR A 758 3.09 16.29 11.88
CA THR A 758 3.26 17.54 12.62
C THR A 758 3.80 17.25 14.02
N ALA A 759 4.86 17.94 14.42
CA ALA A 759 5.39 17.94 15.77
C ALA A 759 5.24 19.33 16.37
N THR A 760 4.93 19.41 17.67
CA THR A 760 4.80 20.68 18.39
C THR A 760 5.64 20.64 19.66
N SER A 761 6.14 21.80 20.07
CA SER A 761 6.90 21.94 21.31
C SER A 761 6.71 23.35 21.87
N SER A 762 6.03 23.45 23.00
CA SER A 762 5.74 24.71 23.68
C SER A 762 6.43 24.78 25.05
N ASP A 763 6.61 26.00 25.58
CA ASP A 763 7.15 26.25 26.93
C ASP A 763 6.27 27.26 27.67
N ALA A 764 5.41 26.76 28.56
CA ALA A 764 4.43 27.58 29.28
C ALA A 764 5.08 28.66 30.17
N THR A 765 6.26 28.38 30.75
CA THR A 765 6.98 29.32 31.60
C THR A 765 7.49 30.52 30.81
N SER A 766 8.11 30.27 29.65
CA SER A 766 8.53 31.32 28.72
C SER A 766 7.32 32.08 28.17
N GLN A 767 6.24 31.40 27.82
CA GLN A 767 5.00 32.02 27.33
C GLN A 767 4.39 32.98 28.35
N GLY A 768 4.37 32.59 29.64
CA GLY A 768 3.92 33.48 30.72
C GLY A 768 4.76 34.75 30.86
N LYS A 769 6.03 34.72 30.46
CA LYS A 769 6.96 35.87 30.57
C LYS A 769 7.03 36.73 29.30
N TYR A 770 6.98 36.11 28.13
CA TYR A 770 7.25 36.76 26.84
C TYR A 770 6.06 36.75 25.87
N GLY A 771 4.91 36.19 26.28
CA GLY A 771 3.78 35.91 25.41
C GLY A 771 3.99 34.67 24.53
N VAL A 772 2.94 34.25 23.83
CA VAL A 772 3.03 33.17 22.84
C VAL A 772 3.76 33.69 21.60
N ARG A 773 4.89 33.06 21.26
CA ARG A 773 5.74 33.43 20.13
C ARG A 773 5.96 32.22 19.22
N PRO A 774 5.14 32.09 18.16
CA PRO A 774 5.16 30.92 17.33
C PRO A 774 6.32 30.91 16.33
N LYS A 775 6.88 29.73 16.05
CA LYS A 775 7.85 29.53 14.97
C LYS A 775 7.66 28.17 14.30
N SER A 776 7.71 28.15 12.97
CA SER A 776 7.52 26.93 12.19
C SER A 776 8.81 26.48 11.52
N TYR A 777 9.02 25.16 11.46
CA TYR A 777 10.10 24.49 10.75
C TYR A 777 9.56 23.43 9.79
N GLU A 778 10.39 23.07 8.81
CA GLU A 778 10.13 22.00 7.86
C GLU A 778 11.29 21.02 7.90
N PHE A 779 10.98 19.73 8.09
CA PHE A 779 11.95 18.66 8.22
C PHE A 779 11.74 17.60 7.13
N PRO A 780 12.15 17.86 5.87
CA PRO A 780 11.94 16.95 4.74
C PRO A 780 12.64 15.59 4.92
N ALA A 781 13.75 15.53 5.65
CA ALA A 781 14.53 14.31 5.86
C ALA A 781 14.05 13.44 7.03
N ILE A 782 13.12 13.94 7.85
CA ILE A 782 12.65 13.25 9.04
C ILE A 782 11.26 12.66 8.77
N ARG A 783 11.11 11.35 8.94
CA ARG A 783 9.80 10.67 8.86
C ARG A 783 9.29 10.15 10.20
N LEU A 784 10.15 10.10 11.23
CA LEU A 784 9.78 9.62 12.58
C LEU A 784 9.31 10.77 13.49
N GLN A 785 8.12 10.63 14.08
CA GLN A 785 7.57 11.60 15.04
C GLN A 785 8.52 11.82 16.24
N ALA A 786 9.12 10.76 16.77
CA ALA A 786 10.03 10.85 17.91
C ALA A 786 11.27 11.69 17.60
N MET A 787 11.85 11.52 16.40
CA MET A 787 13.00 12.32 15.95
C MET A 787 12.59 13.78 15.73
N ALA A 788 11.47 14.03 15.04
CA ALA A 788 10.98 15.39 14.79
C ALA A 788 10.72 16.14 16.10
N GLY A 789 10.05 15.50 17.07
CA GLY A 789 9.81 16.06 18.39
C GLY A 789 11.10 16.34 19.17
N HIS A 790 12.08 15.43 19.12
CA HIS A 790 13.36 15.58 19.81
C HIS A 790 14.21 16.73 19.24
N VAL A 791 14.29 16.85 17.91
CA VAL A 791 14.98 17.96 17.24
C VAL A 791 14.26 19.29 17.55
N LEU A 792 12.92 19.31 17.51
CA LEU A 792 12.14 20.51 17.80
C LEU A 792 12.27 20.96 19.26
N ALA A 793 12.34 20.02 20.21
CA ALA A 793 12.58 20.30 21.62
C ALA A 793 13.95 20.98 21.83
N PHE A 794 14.99 20.52 21.13
CA PHE A 794 16.30 21.16 21.16
C PHE A 794 16.25 22.59 20.59
N GLN A 795 15.59 22.80 19.44
CA GLN A 795 15.43 24.16 18.90
C GLN A 795 14.67 25.09 19.84
N LYS A 796 13.66 24.57 20.56
CA LYS A 796 12.96 25.32 21.60
C LYS A 796 13.90 25.71 22.73
N LEU A 797 14.77 24.81 23.19
CA LEU A 797 15.74 25.12 24.25
C LEU A 797 16.63 26.32 23.87
N LEU A 798 17.03 26.42 22.61
CA LEU A 798 17.86 27.52 22.09
C LEU A 798 17.11 28.86 21.96
N LEU A 799 15.78 28.84 21.84
CA LEU A 799 14.97 30.01 21.49
C LEU A 799 13.99 30.45 22.59
N LYS A 800 13.68 29.59 23.57
CA LYS A 800 12.66 29.87 24.59
C LYS A 800 12.99 31.06 25.48
N ASN A 801 14.27 31.33 25.72
CA ASN A 801 14.74 32.39 26.61
C ASN A 801 15.92 33.14 25.98
N PRO A 802 16.12 34.43 26.31
CA PRO A 802 17.34 35.12 25.91
C PRO A 802 18.58 34.42 26.49
N LEU A 803 19.46 33.96 25.60
CA LEU A 803 20.73 33.34 25.96
C LEU A 803 21.83 34.40 26.04
N LEU A 804 22.77 34.23 26.96
CA LEU A 804 23.93 35.11 27.05
C LEU A 804 24.86 34.84 25.86
N ILE A 805 25.26 35.91 25.17
CA ILE A 805 26.26 35.92 24.13
C ILE A 805 27.48 36.63 24.70
N ILE A 806 28.64 36.01 24.54
CA ILE A 806 29.92 36.51 24.99
C ILE A 806 30.83 36.74 23.79
N GLU A 807 31.47 37.90 23.74
CA GLU A 807 32.42 38.25 22.70
C GLU A 807 33.74 38.68 23.32
N PHE A 808 34.84 38.08 22.87
CA PHE A 808 36.16 38.41 23.37
C PHE A 808 37.25 38.06 22.36
N PRO A 809 38.32 38.88 22.28
CA PRO A 809 39.49 38.53 21.50
C PRO A 809 40.40 37.60 22.30
N VAL A 810 41.02 36.60 21.66
CA VAL A 810 42.06 35.73 22.23
C VAL A 810 43.28 35.69 21.33
N PHE A 811 44.43 35.37 21.94
CA PHE A 811 45.68 35.19 21.22
C PHE A 811 45.75 33.82 20.53
N TRP A 812 46.76 33.68 19.66
CA TRP A 812 47.07 32.49 18.85
C TRP A 812 47.09 31.15 19.60
N GLU A 813 47.28 31.14 20.91
CA GLU A 813 47.25 29.95 21.80
C GLU A 813 45.87 29.26 21.88
N HIS A 814 44.83 29.89 21.33
CA HIS A 814 43.45 29.40 21.34
C HIS A 814 42.89 29.17 19.93
N PHE A 815 43.75 29.10 18.90
CA PHE A 815 43.33 28.85 17.51
C PHE A 815 42.91 27.39 17.27
N ASP A 816 43.13 26.51 18.26
CA ASP A 816 42.61 25.14 18.31
C ASP A 816 41.10 25.10 18.61
N LEU A 817 40.54 26.15 19.20
CA LEU A 817 39.12 26.26 19.44
C LEU A 817 38.36 26.39 18.13
N VAL A 818 37.28 25.61 17.99
CA VAL A 818 36.41 25.63 16.81
C VAL A 818 34.95 25.86 17.19
N ARG A 819 34.15 26.35 16.22
CA ARG A 819 32.70 26.51 16.37
C ARG A 819 32.07 25.20 16.86
N GLY A 820 31.16 25.31 17.83
CA GLY A 820 30.52 24.17 18.48
C GLY A 820 31.30 23.58 19.67
N ASN A 821 32.59 23.91 19.83
CA ASN A 821 33.30 23.56 21.06
C ASN A 821 32.68 24.24 22.27
N THR A 822 32.64 23.50 23.37
CA THR A 822 32.20 24.04 24.66
C THR A 822 33.40 24.60 25.41
N PHE A 823 33.25 25.79 25.98
CA PHE A 823 34.26 26.43 26.82
C PHE A 823 33.60 27.02 28.07
N ASP A 824 34.41 27.09 29.12
CA ASP A 824 34.08 27.80 30.35
C ASP A 824 34.78 29.16 30.34
N ILE A 825 34.32 30.09 31.17
CA ILE A 825 35.00 31.36 31.43
C ILE A 825 35.31 31.49 32.92
N ASP A 826 36.47 32.04 33.23
CA ASP A 826 36.76 32.55 34.57
C ASP A 826 36.36 34.03 34.63
N ASN A 827 35.14 34.26 35.13
CA ASN A 827 34.57 35.59 35.29
C ASN A 827 33.72 35.66 36.58
N PRO A 828 33.85 36.72 37.40
CA PRO A 828 33.12 36.82 38.67
C PRO A 828 31.60 36.96 38.53
N LEU A 829 31.08 37.41 37.37
CA LEU A 829 29.64 37.62 37.14
C LEU A 829 28.93 36.40 36.56
N TYR A 830 29.61 35.69 35.66
CA TYR A 830 29.02 34.58 34.88
C TYR A 830 29.86 33.30 34.96
N GLY A 831 30.74 33.19 35.95
CA GLY A 831 31.52 31.99 36.24
C GLY A 831 30.62 30.79 36.49
N GLY A 832 31.01 29.64 35.93
CA GLY A 832 30.23 28.40 35.98
C GLY A 832 29.17 28.24 34.88
N LYS A 833 28.94 29.25 34.04
CA LYS A 833 28.17 29.08 32.80
C LYS A 833 29.04 28.49 31.70
N LYS A 834 28.45 27.58 30.93
CA LYS A 834 29.05 26.96 29.76
C LYS A 834 28.60 27.68 28.50
N PHE A 835 29.53 27.90 27.59
CA PHE A 835 29.27 28.51 26.30
C PHE A 835 29.71 27.55 25.20
N TYR A 836 28.97 27.50 24.10
CA TYR A 836 29.47 26.92 22.86
C TYR A 836 29.90 28.03 21.92
N ILE A 837 30.96 27.80 21.15
CA ILE A 837 31.45 28.79 20.21
C ILE A 837 30.48 28.88 19.04
N GLU A 838 29.86 30.04 18.85
CA GLU A 838 28.94 30.30 17.74
C GLU A 838 29.66 30.88 16.53
N LYS A 839 30.68 31.72 16.74
CA LYS A 839 31.46 32.32 15.66
C LYS A 839 32.90 32.52 16.13
N ILE A 840 33.83 32.34 15.20
CA ILE A 840 35.22 32.77 15.36
C ILE A 840 35.51 33.67 14.19
N SER A 841 36.05 34.86 14.45
CA SER A 841 36.48 35.79 13.41
C SER A 841 37.91 36.22 13.64
N ARG A 842 38.75 36.24 12.62
CA ARG A 842 40.15 36.65 12.73
C ARG A 842 40.21 38.17 12.64
N ILE A 843 40.82 38.80 13.65
CA ILE A 843 40.97 40.26 13.69
C ILE A 843 42.35 40.66 13.16
N ASP A 844 43.37 39.87 13.49
CA ASP A 844 44.76 40.11 13.09
C ASP A 844 45.52 38.78 12.94
N LYS A 845 46.79 38.84 12.53
CA LYS A 845 47.68 37.69 12.37
C LYS A 845 47.74 36.81 13.62
N SER A 846 47.74 37.42 14.81
CA SER A 846 47.90 36.73 16.11
C SER A 846 46.67 36.76 17.00
N THR A 847 45.54 37.33 16.54
CA THR A 847 44.33 37.47 17.37
C THR A 847 43.05 37.06 16.63
N ILE A 848 42.17 36.37 17.35
CA ILE A 848 40.83 35.99 16.89
C ILE A 848 39.79 36.52 17.87
N GLN A 849 38.66 36.99 17.37
CA GLN A 849 37.43 37.25 18.09
C GLN A 849 36.64 35.94 18.21
N ILE A 850 36.30 35.55 19.42
CA ILE A 850 35.35 34.46 19.69
C ILE A 850 34.01 35.07 20.10
N THR A 851 32.94 34.66 19.43
CA THR A 851 31.57 34.86 19.87
C THR A 851 31.04 33.51 20.36
N GLY A 852 30.80 33.39 21.66
CA GLY A 852 30.19 32.22 22.28
C GLY A 852 28.74 32.49 22.66
N ARG A 853 27.91 31.46 22.58
CA ARG A 853 26.54 31.48 23.08
C ARG A 853 26.40 30.52 24.25
N GLU A 854 25.68 30.95 25.27
CA GLU A 854 25.38 30.14 26.44
C GLU A 854 24.68 28.84 26.05
N TRP A 855 25.11 27.73 26.65
CA TRP A 855 24.39 26.48 26.57
C TRP A 855 23.02 26.63 27.26
N PRO A 856 21.91 26.29 26.57
CA PRO A 856 20.60 26.36 27.18
C PRO A 856 20.53 25.43 28.40
N ALA A 857 19.91 25.92 29.47
CA ALA A 857 19.64 25.19 30.71
C ALA A 857 18.16 24.82 30.86
#